data_AF-A0A5E4FFK0-F1
#
_entry.id   AF-A0A5E4FFK0-F1
#
_cell.length_a   1.000
_cell.length_b   1.000
_cell.length_c   1.000
_cell.angle_alpha   90.00
_cell.angle_beta   90.00
_cell.angle_gamma   90.00
#
_symmetry.space_group_name_H-M   'P 1'
#
loop_
_entity.id
_entity.type
_entity.pdbx_description
1 polymer ?
#
loop_
_entity_poly.entity_id
_entity_poly.type
_entity_poly.pdbx_seq_one_letter_code
_entity_poly.pdbx_strand_id
1 'polypeptide(L)'
;MKNRGIEDMELVMVDAWNFTPGETRGGVDRRDVTPLQILQPQGPSFRVNGYFVKWQKWNFRIRFTPREGLVLYSVAYVDGSRGRRPVAHRLSFVEMVAQYGDPNDPLYRKNAFDAGEDGLGYIKYFDAHVTNFTGGVETIENCVCLHEEDHGILWKHQDSRSGLAQDGKIEAEAKLTGILSLGALQPGEVRKYGTVIAPGLYAPIHQHFFVARMDMSVDCKPGLAYNQVVEVNVKAEQSGEKTNVHHNAFYAEETLLRTEMQAMRDCNPSTSRHWIVTGELTGYMLGPGSNCLPFAGSGAKFLRRAAFLKHNLWVTPYACHEMFPGGEFPEQNPCSGKDWLHGLSRIGLLKKLILFFGRFSAFLLVVVVSPLSAKTSQSSTFMAAPENDEKSLHQELSLIILLADRVIKSAQEAECSKLDCADLAKQVDRLSQMLRSTVRIAATTQSLYDRPVRRIVADVAKNLDRALTLVRKCKHSGVLRQVFSITTTADFRKVSNLLESSIGDMKWLLSVFESDGANLSLPPIASNDPILSWVWSYIATIQMGQLRDRIDAANSLASLARDNDRNKKIIVDEGGLTPLLKLLKEGSSPDAQVAAANALFHIATDLERVRIIIDLMGISVVVSVLGDSPMRVQTSVVKLVSEMAGLDPVAQEEFGRENVTRPLVSLLSMDTVLDDPKVQTGKPSIHNLVQINKELAVKGSNPNSRSSSFSSHYHSDGSSRGAHYRKERDREAESPEVKLELKVGCAEALWKLCKECLLNSRKVTETKGLICLAKIIETEVGELQLNCLMTVMEIAAVAESNPDLRRAAFKPTSPAAKAVLDQLLRVIQEESSQELQIPAIKAIGSLARTFPARETRIVGPLVARLGNGDVDVATEAAIALGKFVSTDNFNCVEHSKTIIEFDGVPSLMRLLRTTDRINEQGHVNCLVLLCYLALHVGNSKALEQARALNTLEGGARSVVAQYPDLRDLFAKSMHNLTLYQAGAHPHRQTYIP
;
A
#
# COMPACT_ATOMS: atom_id res chain seq x y z
N MET A 1 -45.13 23.66 -45.87
CA MET A 1 -44.85 22.36 -45.22
C MET A 1 -43.73 21.68 -45.97
N LYS A 2 -42.53 21.55 -45.38
CA LYS A 2 -41.43 20.71 -45.89
C LYS A 2 -41.14 19.67 -44.80
N ASN A 3 -41.18 18.41 -45.19
CA ASN A 3 -41.18 17.22 -44.35
C ASN A 3 -40.14 17.27 -43.21
N ARG A 4 -40.63 17.26 -41.96
CA ARG A 4 -39.88 16.77 -40.78
C ARG A 4 -40.14 15.27 -40.75
N GLY A 5 -39.20 14.34 -40.69
CA GLY A 5 -37.76 14.39 -40.47
C GLY A 5 -37.35 12.98 -40.05
N ILE A 6 -37.81 11.97 -40.80
CA ILE A 6 -37.38 10.58 -40.69
C ILE A 6 -36.61 10.32 -41.98
N GLU A 7 -35.29 10.26 -41.87
CA GLU A 7 -34.42 9.76 -42.92
C GLU A 7 -34.01 8.35 -42.49
N ASP A 8 -34.60 7.33 -43.10
CA ASP A 8 -34.25 5.95 -42.84
C ASP A 8 -32.97 5.64 -43.63
N MET A 9 -31.83 5.74 -42.96
CA MET A 9 -30.54 5.41 -43.54
C MET A 9 -30.17 3.98 -43.12
N GLU A 10 -30.34 3.05 -44.06
CA GLU A 10 -29.92 1.64 -44.14
C GLU A 10 -29.73 0.81 -42.84
N LEU A 11 -30.25 -0.41 -42.84
CA LEU A 11 -30.13 -1.38 -41.74
C LEU A 11 -28.68 -1.84 -41.49
N VAL A 12 -28.19 -1.65 -40.27
CA VAL A 12 -26.96 -2.26 -39.76
C VAL A 12 -27.31 -3.24 -38.63
N MET A 13 -26.88 -4.50 -38.77
CA MET A 13 -27.10 -5.54 -37.76
C MET A 13 -26.12 -5.37 -36.60
N VAL A 14 -26.63 -5.35 -35.37
CA VAL A 14 -25.84 -5.18 -34.14
C VAL A 14 -26.18 -6.28 -33.14
N ASP A 15 -25.16 -6.95 -32.60
CA ASP A 15 -25.32 -7.94 -31.53
C ASP A 15 -25.66 -7.28 -30.18
N ALA A 16 -26.30 -8.02 -29.27
CA ALA A 16 -26.60 -7.55 -27.91
C ALA A 16 -25.39 -7.72 -26.96
N TRP A 17 -25.11 -6.70 -26.14
CA TRP A 17 -24.01 -6.67 -25.17
C TRP A 17 -24.54 -6.31 -23.77
N ASN A 18 -24.66 -7.30 -22.89
CA ASN A 18 -25.14 -7.12 -21.52
C ASN A 18 -23.96 -7.18 -20.54
N PHE A 19 -23.85 -6.20 -19.64
CA PHE A 19 -22.83 -6.12 -18.58
C PHE A 19 -23.32 -6.66 -17.22
N THR A 20 -24.49 -7.29 -17.20
CA THR A 20 -25.10 -7.89 -16.01
C THR A 20 -24.32 -9.15 -15.58
N PRO A 21 -23.97 -9.28 -14.29
CA PRO A 21 -23.34 -10.48 -13.76
C PRO A 21 -24.14 -11.75 -14.12
N GLY A 22 -23.46 -12.77 -14.64
CA GLY A 22 -24.08 -14.04 -15.05
C GLY A 22 -24.75 -14.07 -16.43
N GLU A 23 -24.86 -12.95 -17.15
CA GLU A 23 -25.52 -12.87 -18.47
C GLU A 23 -24.55 -12.59 -19.63
N THR A 24 -23.27 -12.36 -19.35
CA THR A 24 -22.25 -12.13 -20.39
C THR A 24 -21.95 -13.40 -21.19
N ARG A 25 -22.03 -13.32 -22.53
CA ARG A 25 -21.62 -14.40 -23.46
C ARG A 25 -20.16 -14.82 -23.19
N GLY A 26 -19.96 -15.91 -22.44
CA GLY A 26 -18.69 -16.63 -22.35
C GLY A 26 -17.69 -16.19 -21.28
N GLY A 27 -18.01 -15.21 -20.43
CA GLY A 27 -17.19 -14.79 -19.29
C GLY A 27 -17.65 -15.42 -17.97
N VAL A 28 -16.72 -15.65 -17.03
CA VAL A 28 -17.05 -16.01 -15.64
C VAL A 28 -16.67 -14.83 -14.75
N ASP A 29 -17.56 -14.41 -13.86
CA ASP A 29 -17.26 -13.36 -12.89
C ASP A 29 -15.99 -13.67 -12.10
N ARG A 30 -15.15 -12.65 -11.92
CA ARG A 30 -13.90 -12.74 -11.16
C ARG A 30 -14.20 -13.17 -9.72
N ARG A 31 -13.63 -14.31 -9.30
CA ARG A 31 -13.75 -14.84 -7.93
C ARG A 31 -12.52 -14.53 -7.06
N ASP A 32 -11.56 -13.82 -7.64
CA ASP A 32 -10.26 -13.48 -7.06
C ASP A 32 -10.23 -12.10 -6.40
N VAL A 33 -11.33 -11.33 -6.45
CA VAL A 33 -11.47 -10.06 -5.70
C VAL A 33 -11.91 -10.39 -4.26
N THR A 34 -10.99 -10.27 -3.31
CA THR A 34 -11.27 -10.44 -1.88
C THR A 34 -11.95 -9.19 -1.29
N PRO A 35 -12.83 -9.33 -0.28
CA PRO A 35 -13.47 -8.18 0.36
C PRO A 35 -12.46 -7.28 1.09
N LEU A 36 -12.51 -5.96 0.85
CA LEU A 36 -11.83 -4.93 1.66
C LEU A 36 -12.80 -4.35 2.69
N GLN A 37 -12.47 -4.44 3.97
CA GLN A 37 -13.28 -3.87 5.05
C GLN A 37 -12.62 -2.60 5.59
N ILE A 38 -13.24 -1.45 5.35
CA ILE A 38 -12.84 -0.16 5.92
C ILE A 38 -13.75 0.12 7.12
N LEU A 39 -13.19 0.11 8.34
CA LEU A 39 -13.92 0.25 9.58
C LEU A 39 -13.45 1.48 10.36
N GLN A 40 -14.41 2.19 10.96
CA GLN A 40 -14.16 3.30 11.88
C GLN A 40 -14.70 2.93 13.27
N PRO A 41 -13.89 2.33 14.17
CA PRO A 41 -14.39 1.75 15.42
C PRO A 41 -15.09 2.75 16.35
N GLN A 42 -14.74 4.03 16.25
CA GLN A 42 -15.30 5.13 17.05
C GLN A 42 -16.31 5.98 16.26
N GLY A 43 -16.69 5.54 15.05
CA GLY A 43 -17.46 6.31 14.08
C GLY A 43 -16.65 7.42 13.40
N PRO A 44 -17.29 8.21 12.53
CA PRO A 44 -16.61 9.26 11.79
C PRO A 44 -16.21 10.44 12.68
N SER A 45 -15.12 11.09 12.33
CA SER A 45 -14.58 12.28 12.99
C SER A 45 -15.39 13.54 12.68
N PHE A 46 -16.20 13.51 11.62
CA PHE A 46 -17.09 14.62 11.29
C PHE A 46 -18.33 14.65 12.18
N ARG A 47 -18.92 15.84 12.32
CA ARG A 47 -20.19 16.07 13.00
C ARG A 47 -21.13 16.80 12.06
N VAL A 48 -22.35 16.29 11.95
CA VAL A 48 -23.41 16.83 11.09
C VAL A 48 -24.55 17.35 11.96
N ASN A 49 -24.96 18.59 11.72
CA ASN A 49 -26.17 19.17 12.30
C ASN A 49 -27.07 19.70 11.16
N GLY A 50 -28.13 18.95 10.85
CA GLY A 50 -28.92 19.16 9.63
C GLY A 50 -28.03 19.00 8.40
N TYR A 51 -27.78 20.10 7.70
CA TYR A 51 -26.89 20.15 6.53
C TYR A 51 -25.54 20.82 6.82
N PHE A 52 -25.26 21.18 8.06
CA PHE A 52 -23.99 21.81 8.46
C PHE A 52 -22.99 20.76 8.94
N VAL A 53 -21.79 20.78 8.37
CA VAL A 53 -20.71 19.83 8.62
C VAL A 53 -19.57 20.52 9.36
N LYS A 54 -19.02 19.86 10.38
CA LYS A 54 -17.73 20.18 11.02
C LYS A 54 -16.81 18.97 10.92
N TRP A 55 -15.60 19.15 10.41
CA TRP A 55 -14.62 18.07 10.26
C TRP A 55 -13.20 18.63 10.24
N GLN A 56 -12.30 18.15 11.10
CA GLN A 56 -10.86 18.49 11.08
C GLN A 56 -10.58 20.00 10.80
N LYS A 57 -11.19 20.89 11.61
CA LYS A 57 -11.18 22.37 11.49
C LYS A 57 -12.00 22.96 10.34
N TRP A 58 -12.37 22.20 9.32
CA TRP A 58 -13.31 22.63 8.29
C TRP A 58 -14.73 22.77 8.83
N ASN A 59 -15.45 23.76 8.30
CA ASN A 59 -16.89 23.87 8.42
C ASN A 59 -17.51 24.36 7.11
N PHE A 60 -18.64 23.75 6.74
CA PHE A 60 -19.36 24.05 5.50
C PHE A 60 -20.81 23.54 5.59
N ARG A 61 -21.64 23.91 4.63
CA ARG A 61 -23.02 23.42 4.46
C ARG A 61 -23.17 22.69 3.14
N ILE A 62 -23.83 21.53 3.18
CA ILE A 62 -24.18 20.74 1.99
C ILE A 62 -25.57 21.15 1.52
N ARG A 63 -25.76 21.27 0.21
CA ARG A 63 -27.08 21.42 -0.40
C ARG A 63 -27.11 20.68 -1.73
N PHE A 64 -28.29 20.29 -2.15
CA PHE A 64 -28.54 19.73 -3.47
C PHE A 64 -29.47 20.64 -4.28
N THR A 65 -29.26 20.73 -5.59
CA THR A 65 -30.19 21.38 -6.53
C THR A 65 -30.41 20.47 -7.74
N PRO A 66 -31.62 20.44 -8.34
CA PRO A 66 -31.89 19.60 -9.51
C PRO A 66 -31.02 19.89 -10.73
N ARG A 67 -30.40 21.09 -10.81
CA ARG A 67 -29.59 21.52 -11.96
C ARG A 67 -28.09 21.32 -11.76
N GLU A 68 -27.57 21.64 -10.57
CA GLU A 68 -26.12 21.62 -10.30
C GLU A 68 -25.69 20.37 -9.53
N GLY A 69 -26.64 19.59 -9.01
CA GLY A 69 -26.37 18.53 -8.05
C GLY A 69 -25.86 19.10 -6.72
N LEU A 70 -24.72 18.59 -6.24
CA LEU A 70 -24.08 18.99 -4.99
C LEU A 70 -23.55 20.44 -5.03
N VAL A 71 -23.90 21.20 -3.99
CA VAL A 71 -23.42 22.57 -3.74
C VAL A 71 -22.90 22.69 -2.31
N LEU A 72 -21.68 23.21 -2.16
CA LEU A 72 -21.11 23.53 -0.84
C LEU A 72 -21.24 25.03 -0.56
N TYR A 73 -21.69 25.38 0.64
CA TYR A 73 -21.86 26.76 1.09
C TYR A 73 -21.05 27.07 2.35
N SER A 74 -20.69 28.34 2.51
CA SER A 74 -20.07 28.87 3.73
C SER A 74 -18.81 28.09 4.16
N VAL A 75 -17.97 27.74 3.20
CA VAL A 75 -16.75 26.97 3.41
C VAL A 75 -15.75 27.83 4.17
N ALA A 76 -15.32 27.35 5.33
CA ALA A 76 -14.38 28.05 6.20
C ALA A 76 -13.49 27.07 6.98
N TYR A 77 -12.33 27.56 7.39
CA TYR A 77 -11.36 26.83 8.19
C TYR A 77 -11.23 27.47 9.58
N VAL A 78 -11.15 26.67 10.64
CA VAL A 78 -10.95 27.15 12.02
C VAL A 78 -9.45 27.15 12.34
N ASP A 79 -8.87 28.33 12.47
CA ASP A 79 -7.43 28.54 12.64
C ASP A 79 -7.11 29.07 14.05
N GLY A 80 -6.92 28.15 15.01
CA GLY A 80 -6.47 28.44 16.36
C GLY A 80 -7.16 29.64 17.01
N SER A 81 -6.37 30.63 17.44
CA SER A 81 -6.85 31.89 18.04
C SER A 81 -7.45 32.87 17.04
N ARG A 82 -7.22 32.70 15.73
CA ARG A 82 -7.82 33.52 14.65
C ARG A 82 -9.27 33.14 14.37
N GLY A 83 -9.71 31.96 14.84
CA GLY A 83 -11.09 31.52 14.75
C GLY A 83 -11.51 31.12 13.34
N ARG A 84 -12.78 31.34 13.00
CA ARG A 84 -13.38 30.90 11.74
C ARG A 84 -13.00 31.83 10.58
N ARG A 85 -12.20 31.32 9.64
CA ARG A 85 -11.69 32.04 8.47
C ARG A 85 -12.40 31.56 7.18
N PRO A 86 -13.17 32.43 6.50
CA PRO A 86 -13.89 32.04 5.29
C PRO A 86 -12.93 31.79 4.12
N VAL A 87 -13.24 30.77 3.31
CA VAL A 87 -12.49 30.40 2.10
C VAL A 87 -13.34 30.65 0.85
N ALA A 88 -14.56 30.10 0.84
CA ALA A 88 -15.51 30.31 -0.24
C ALA A 88 -16.94 30.41 0.30
N HIS A 89 -17.74 31.28 -0.31
CA HIS A 89 -19.16 31.38 -0.03
C HIS A 89 -19.93 30.21 -0.66
N ARG A 90 -19.56 29.82 -1.88
CA ARG A 90 -20.26 28.78 -2.66
C ARG A 90 -19.34 28.08 -3.65
N LEU A 91 -19.43 26.74 -3.72
CA LEU A 91 -18.72 25.90 -4.68
C LEU A 91 -19.72 24.91 -5.32
N SER A 92 -19.75 24.82 -6.66
CA SER A 92 -20.54 23.81 -7.39
C SER A 92 -20.03 23.59 -8.82
N PHE A 93 -20.46 22.48 -9.44
CA PHE A 93 -20.42 22.33 -10.89
C PHE A 93 -21.71 22.91 -11.50
N VAL A 94 -21.58 23.88 -12.40
CA VAL A 94 -22.72 24.63 -12.97
C VAL A 94 -23.07 24.22 -14.39
N GLU A 95 -22.22 23.45 -15.04
CA GLU A 95 -22.40 22.95 -16.40
C GLU A 95 -21.45 21.78 -16.66
N MET A 96 -21.87 20.77 -17.42
CA MET A 96 -20.97 19.84 -18.12
C MET A 96 -21.40 19.68 -19.56
N VAL A 97 -20.45 19.69 -20.50
CA VAL A 97 -20.70 19.61 -21.95
C VAL A 97 -19.96 18.41 -22.54
N ALA A 98 -20.69 17.49 -23.18
CA ALA A 98 -20.13 16.39 -23.96
C ALA A 98 -20.25 16.68 -25.47
N GLN A 99 -19.14 17.07 -26.10
CA GLN A 99 -19.09 17.49 -27.51
C GLN A 99 -18.53 16.38 -28.41
N TYR A 100 -19.28 15.94 -29.42
CA TYR A 100 -18.86 14.90 -30.38
C TYR A 100 -18.14 15.48 -31.61
N GLY A 101 -17.11 14.78 -32.08
CA GLY A 101 -16.20 15.20 -33.15
C GLY A 101 -16.52 14.62 -34.54
N ASP A 102 -17.70 14.03 -34.73
CA ASP A 102 -18.08 13.37 -36.00
C ASP A 102 -19.05 14.26 -36.81
N PRO A 103 -18.71 14.63 -38.06
CA PRO A 103 -19.55 15.49 -38.90
C PRO A 103 -20.70 14.75 -39.61
N ASN A 104 -20.81 13.43 -39.51
CA ASN A 104 -21.83 12.64 -40.21
C ASN A 104 -23.19 12.70 -39.48
N ASP A 105 -24.28 12.46 -40.22
CA ASP A 105 -25.63 12.32 -39.65
C ASP A 105 -25.75 10.98 -38.87
N PRO A 106 -26.33 10.94 -37.66
CA PRO A 106 -26.92 12.05 -36.88
C PRO A 106 -25.96 12.74 -35.90
N LEU A 107 -24.69 12.33 -35.87
CA LEU A 107 -23.73 12.68 -34.81
C LEU A 107 -23.31 14.15 -34.79
N TYR A 108 -23.32 14.86 -35.92
CA TYR A 108 -22.90 16.27 -35.97
C TYR A 108 -23.74 17.22 -35.10
N ARG A 109 -24.96 16.82 -34.73
CA ARG A 109 -25.85 17.59 -33.85
C ARG A 109 -25.63 17.26 -32.37
N LYS A 110 -24.96 16.15 -32.04
CA LYS A 110 -24.89 15.60 -30.69
C LYS A 110 -23.91 16.39 -29.81
N ASN A 111 -24.46 17.21 -28.92
CA ASN A 111 -23.74 17.94 -27.87
C ASN A 111 -24.60 17.91 -26.61
N ALA A 112 -24.28 17.03 -25.66
CA ALA A 112 -25.09 16.83 -24.44
C ALA A 112 -24.62 17.77 -23.31
N PHE A 113 -25.56 18.22 -22.49
CA PHE A 113 -25.31 19.08 -21.34
C PHE A 113 -25.84 18.36 -20.09
N ASP A 114 -24.95 17.69 -19.33
CA ASP A 114 -25.36 16.83 -18.19
C ASP A 114 -24.72 17.30 -16.87
N ALA A 115 -25.10 16.73 -15.72
CA ALA A 115 -24.43 16.88 -14.43
C ALA A 115 -24.52 15.54 -13.65
N GLY A 116 -23.45 15.12 -12.95
CA GLY A 116 -23.34 13.74 -12.42
C GLY A 116 -22.76 13.62 -10.99
N GLU A 117 -22.92 12.42 -10.42
CA GLU A 117 -22.67 11.96 -9.03
C GLU A 117 -21.78 10.69 -8.97
N ASP A 118 -21.09 10.44 -7.83
CA ASP A 118 -20.97 9.15 -7.08
C ASP A 118 -19.70 9.03 -6.20
N GLY A 119 -19.81 8.32 -5.06
CA GLY A 119 -18.70 7.87 -4.19
C GLY A 119 -19.15 6.93 -3.04
N LEU A 120 -18.32 5.97 -2.61
CA LEU A 120 -18.66 4.85 -1.69
C LEU A 120 -17.70 4.73 -0.47
N GLY A 121 -18.23 4.41 0.74
CA GLY A 121 -17.52 4.21 2.03
C GLY A 121 -18.47 4.02 3.24
N TYR A 122 -18.01 4.11 4.52
CA TYR A 122 -18.96 4.33 5.64
C TYR A 122 -19.54 5.73 5.50
N ILE A 123 -20.79 5.78 5.06
CA ILE A 123 -21.34 6.99 4.48
C ILE A 123 -22.43 7.55 5.36
N LYS A 124 -22.27 8.83 5.70
CA LYS A 124 -23.42 9.66 6.02
C LYS A 124 -24.07 10.10 4.71
N TYR A 125 -25.28 9.59 4.46
CA TYR A 125 -26.08 10.00 3.33
C TYR A 125 -26.96 11.22 3.64
N PHE A 126 -27.18 12.04 2.62
CA PHE A 126 -28.18 13.10 2.58
C PHE A 126 -29.14 12.83 1.43
N ASP A 127 -30.44 12.81 1.73
CA ASP A 127 -31.48 12.72 0.72
C ASP A 127 -31.67 14.07 0.03
N ALA A 128 -32.06 14.02 -1.24
CA ALA A 128 -32.44 15.19 -2.00
C ALA A 128 -33.93 15.17 -2.33
N HIS A 129 -34.60 16.30 -2.17
CA HIS A 129 -35.98 16.46 -2.57
C HIS A 129 -36.04 17.28 -3.85
N VAL A 130 -36.59 16.69 -4.91
CA VAL A 130 -36.75 17.30 -6.24
C VAL A 130 -38.22 17.40 -6.59
N THR A 131 -38.56 18.28 -7.52
CA THR A 131 -39.94 18.42 -8.00
C THR A 131 -40.11 17.61 -9.28
N ASN A 132 -41.14 16.77 -9.34
CA ASN A 132 -41.47 16.01 -10.53
C ASN A 132 -42.25 16.86 -11.55
N PHE A 133 -42.54 16.29 -12.71
CA PHE A 133 -43.22 17.00 -13.81
C PHE A 133 -44.64 17.50 -13.45
N THR A 134 -45.24 16.99 -12.37
CA THR A 134 -46.57 17.43 -11.89
C THR A 134 -46.52 18.47 -10.77
N GLY A 135 -45.32 18.88 -10.32
CA GLY A 135 -45.16 19.76 -9.17
C GLY A 135 -45.13 19.02 -7.81
N GLY A 136 -45.22 17.69 -7.81
CA GLY A 136 -45.08 16.84 -6.63
C GLY A 136 -43.62 16.73 -6.18
N VAL A 137 -43.40 16.39 -4.90
CA VAL A 137 -42.05 16.18 -4.35
C VAL A 137 -41.65 14.72 -4.51
N GLU A 138 -40.53 14.48 -5.18
CA GLU A 138 -39.85 13.18 -5.24
C GLU A 138 -38.58 13.23 -4.40
N THR A 139 -38.31 12.16 -3.65
CA THR A 139 -37.12 12.05 -2.82
C THR A 139 -36.14 11.08 -3.48
N ILE A 140 -34.94 11.57 -3.74
CA ILE A 140 -33.80 10.77 -4.14
C ILE A 140 -33.09 10.38 -2.85
N GLU A 141 -33.34 9.16 -2.38
CA GLU A 141 -32.69 8.61 -1.20
C GLU A 141 -31.19 8.42 -1.47
N ASN A 142 -30.36 8.70 -0.46
CA ASN A 142 -28.91 8.50 -0.54
C ASN A 142 -28.18 9.28 -1.64
N CYS A 143 -28.75 10.41 -2.07
CA CYS A 143 -28.27 11.24 -3.18
C CYS A 143 -26.84 11.81 -2.97
N VAL A 144 -26.50 12.25 -1.75
CA VAL A 144 -25.13 12.72 -1.45
C VAL A 144 -24.51 11.88 -0.36
N CYS A 145 -23.32 11.34 -0.64
CA CYS A 145 -22.49 10.65 0.34
C CYS A 145 -21.46 11.59 0.99
N LEU A 146 -21.24 11.45 2.31
CA LEU A 146 -20.12 12.03 3.04
C LEU A 146 -19.38 10.93 3.81
N HIS A 147 -18.08 10.80 3.56
CA HIS A 147 -17.17 9.90 4.27
C HIS A 147 -15.81 10.59 4.47
N GLU A 148 -14.97 10.03 5.34
CA GLU A 148 -13.56 10.40 5.45
C GLU A 148 -12.69 9.23 5.02
N GLU A 149 -11.59 9.52 4.32
CA GLU A 149 -10.66 8.53 3.79
C GLU A 149 -9.26 8.79 4.34
N ASP A 150 -8.51 7.72 4.60
CA ASP A 150 -7.06 7.84 4.73
C ASP A 150 -6.50 8.17 3.34
N HIS A 151 -5.81 9.31 3.22
CA HIS A 151 -5.32 9.83 1.94
C HIS A 151 -3.78 9.85 1.91
N GLY A 152 -3.17 8.78 2.43
CA GLY A 152 -1.72 8.60 2.46
C GLY A 152 -1.00 9.56 3.41
N ILE A 153 0.23 9.92 3.06
CA ILE A 153 1.11 10.72 3.92
C ILE A 153 0.72 12.20 3.83
N LEU A 154 0.21 12.76 4.93
CA LEU A 154 -0.14 14.18 5.04
C LEU A 154 1.10 15.09 4.88
N TRP A 155 2.22 14.68 5.46
CA TRP A 155 3.58 15.18 5.22
C TRP A 155 4.56 14.23 5.95
N LYS A 156 5.81 14.20 5.53
CA LYS A 156 6.89 13.45 6.20
C LYS A 156 8.13 14.33 6.24
N HIS A 157 8.60 14.62 7.45
CA HIS A 157 9.85 15.32 7.69
C HIS A 157 10.63 14.55 8.74
N GLN A 158 11.88 14.22 8.46
CA GLN A 158 12.78 13.62 9.44
C GLN A 158 13.73 14.71 9.93
N ASP A 159 13.29 15.43 10.96
CA ASP A 159 14.09 16.40 11.70
C ASP A 159 14.36 15.88 13.12
N SER A 160 15.55 16.17 13.64
CA SER A 160 15.97 15.70 14.95
C SER A 160 15.41 16.53 16.11
N ARG A 161 14.61 17.59 15.88
CA ARG A 161 14.21 18.53 16.95
C ARG A 161 12.79 19.14 16.96
N SER A 162 11.92 19.08 15.94
CA SER A 162 10.62 19.77 16.07
C SER A 162 9.47 19.28 15.17
N GLY A 163 8.25 19.19 15.73
CA GLY A 163 7.08 18.49 15.19
C GLY A 163 6.01 19.32 14.44
N LEU A 164 4.81 18.73 14.39
CA LEU A 164 3.88 18.51 13.27
C LEU A 164 2.91 19.66 12.83
N ALA A 165 2.41 19.66 11.57
CA ALA A 165 1.27 20.49 11.06
C ALA A 165 0.40 19.80 9.96
N GLN A 166 -0.87 20.19 9.73
CA GLN A 166 -1.76 19.61 8.68
C GLN A 166 -1.93 20.55 7.48
N ASP A 167 -2.26 20.04 6.28
CA ASP A 167 -2.49 20.87 5.07
C ASP A 167 -3.96 21.34 4.91
N GLY A 168 -4.15 22.52 4.28
CA GLY A 168 -5.45 23.21 4.13
C GLY A 168 -6.06 23.09 2.72
N LYS A 169 -5.77 21.99 2.02
CA LYS A 169 -6.09 21.77 0.61
C LYS A 169 -7.57 21.40 0.38
N ILE A 170 -8.17 21.94 -0.68
CA ILE A 170 -9.47 21.48 -1.21
C ILE A 170 -9.26 20.98 -2.64
N GLU A 171 -9.75 19.77 -2.93
CA GLU A 171 -9.66 19.11 -4.24
C GLU A 171 -11.05 18.69 -4.70
N ALA A 172 -11.34 18.89 -5.99
CA ALA A 172 -12.55 18.40 -6.64
C ALA A 172 -12.16 17.46 -7.78
N GLU A 173 -12.79 16.29 -7.83
CA GLU A 173 -12.53 15.26 -8.83
C GLU A 173 -13.83 14.80 -9.51
N ALA A 174 -13.81 14.71 -10.84
CA ALA A 174 -14.88 14.09 -11.62
C ALA A 174 -14.39 12.75 -12.21
N LYS A 175 -15.11 11.66 -11.92
CA LYS A 175 -14.80 10.30 -12.38
C LYS A 175 -15.80 9.90 -13.46
N LEU A 176 -15.33 9.73 -14.69
CA LEU A 176 -16.16 9.31 -15.82
C LEU A 176 -16.26 7.78 -15.90
N THR A 177 -17.48 7.26 -15.96
CA THR A 177 -17.82 5.83 -16.16
C THR A 177 -19.00 5.71 -17.15
N GLY A 178 -19.60 4.52 -17.30
CA GLY A 178 -20.80 4.30 -18.09
C GLY A 178 -20.54 3.68 -19.47
N ILE A 179 -21.50 3.88 -20.39
CA ILE A 179 -21.52 3.24 -21.72
C ILE A 179 -21.12 4.26 -22.79
N LEU A 180 -20.20 3.87 -23.67
CA LEU A 180 -19.87 4.65 -24.86
C LEU A 180 -21.10 4.87 -25.74
N SER A 181 -21.30 6.11 -26.20
CA SER A 181 -22.20 6.35 -27.32
C SER A 181 -21.61 5.74 -28.59
N LEU A 182 -22.39 4.90 -29.27
CA LEU A 182 -21.94 4.20 -30.48
C LEU A 182 -22.55 4.80 -31.75
N GLY A 183 -21.81 4.67 -32.84
CA GLY A 183 -22.32 4.82 -34.19
C GLY A 183 -22.15 3.50 -34.95
N ALA A 184 -22.91 3.36 -36.04
CA ALA A 184 -22.84 2.20 -36.93
C ALA A 184 -21.86 2.45 -38.09
N LEU A 185 -21.17 1.39 -38.52
CA LEU A 185 -20.31 1.34 -39.70
C LEU A 185 -20.80 0.27 -40.67
N GLN A 186 -20.68 0.53 -41.97
CA GLN A 186 -20.83 -0.50 -42.97
C GLN A 186 -19.65 -1.49 -42.95
N PRO A 187 -19.83 -2.75 -43.38
CA PRO A 187 -18.74 -3.71 -43.48
C PRO A 187 -17.56 -3.16 -44.32
N GLY A 188 -16.38 -3.09 -43.72
CA GLY A 188 -15.17 -2.56 -44.36
C GLY A 188 -15.03 -1.03 -44.33
N GLU A 189 -16.03 -0.29 -43.84
CA GLU A 189 -15.94 1.16 -43.65
C GLU A 189 -15.04 1.49 -42.45
N VAL A 190 -14.15 2.48 -42.63
CA VAL A 190 -13.32 3.02 -41.54
C VAL A 190 -13.51 4.53 -41.49
N ARG A 191 -13.88 5.05 -40.32
CA ARG A 191 -14.02 6.50 -40.07
C ARG A 191 -12.88 6.98 -39.18
N LYS A 192 -12.23 8.07 -39.58
CA LYS A 192 -11.17 8.72 -38.76
C LYS A 192 -11.71 9.46 -37.52
N TYR A 193 -13.02 9.61 -37.39
CA TYR A 193 -13.69 10.39 -36.34
C TYR A 193 -14.04 9.56 -35.10
N GLY A 194 -13.62 8.29 -35.06
CA GLY A 194 -13.89 7.38 -33.96
C GLY A 194 -13.11 6.09 -34.09
N THR A 195 -13.22 5.24 -33.08
CA THR A 195 -12.50 3.96 -33.01
C THR A 195 -13.49 2.82 -33.24
N VAL A 196 -13.16 1.89 -34.13
CA VAL A 196 -13.96 0.66 -34.32
C VAL A 196 -13.83 -0.19 -33.07
N ILE A 197 -14.95 -0.50 -32.41
CA ILE A 197 -14.97 -1.28 -31.16
C ILE A 197 -15.46 -2.71 -31.37
N ALA A 198 -16.25 -2.95 -32.41
CA ALA A 198 -16.74 -4.26 -32.82
C ALA A 198 -17.11 -4.21 -34.31
N PRO A 199 -17.27 -5.34 -35.00
CA PRO A 199 -17.75 -5.36 -36.38
C PRO A 199 -19.04 -4.54 -36.53
N GLY A 200 -19.04 -3.55 -37.41
CA GLY A 200 -20.19 -2.66 -37.65
C GLY A 200 -20.42 -1.58 -36.58
N LEU A 201 -19.59 -1.48 -35.54
CA LEU A 201 -19.72 -0.49 -34.47
C LEU A 201 -18.44 0.30 -34.23
N TYR A 202 -18.59 1.61 -34.10
CA TYR A 202 -17.51 2.49 -33.68
C TYR A 202 -17.95 3.48 -32.61
N ALA A 203 -17.00 3.93 -31.82
CA ALA A 203 -17.18 4.94 -30.80
C ALA A 203 -16.66 6.29 -31.33
N PRO A 204 -17.52 7.28 -31.61
CA PRO A 204 -17.07 8.59 -32.06
C PRO A 204 -16.29 9.33 -30.97
N ILE A 205 -15.20 10.00 -31.38
CA ILE A 205 -14.38 10.83 -30.49
C ILE A 205 -15.24 11.96 -29.94
N HIS A 206 -15.11 12.24 -28.63
CA HIS A 206 -15.80 13.35 -27.97
C HIS A 206 -14.95 13.96 -26.85
N GLN A 207 -15.33 15.15 -26.39
CA GLN A 207 -14.71 15.85 -25.27
C GLN A 207 -15.72 16.08 -24.15
N HIS A 208 -15.30 15.90 -22.90
CA HIS A 208 -16.08 16.29 -21.73
C HIS A 208 -15.52 17.56 -21.13
N PHE A 209 -16.39 18.54 -20.92
CA PHE A 209 -16.03 19.79 -20.25
C PHE A 209 -16.82 19.96 -18.96
N PHE A 210 -16.15 20.20 -17.85
CA PHE A 210 -16.80 20.48 -16.56
C PHE A 210 -16.55 21.93 -16.15
N VAL A 211 -17.58 22.58 -15.64
CA VAL A 211 -17.50 23.99 -15.25
C VAL A 211 -17.74 24.15 -13.76
N ALA A 212 -16.68 24.49 -13.03
CA ALA A 212 -16.76 24.77 -11.60
C ALA A 212 -16.98 26.27 -11.37
N ARG A 213 -18.05 26.62 -10.66
CA ARG A 213 -18.31 27.99 -10.19
C ARG A 213 -17.89 28.11 -8.73
N MET A 214 -17.02 29.07 -8.45
CA MET A 214 -16.48 29.33 -7.12
C MET A 214 -16.69 30.79 -6.75
N ASP A 215 -17.62 31.01 -5.82
CA ASP A 215 -17.81 32.32 -5.19
C ASP A 215 -16.82 32.42 -4.02
N MET A 216 -15.64 32.97 -4.29
CA MET A 216 -14.54 33.01 -3.33
C MET A 216 -14.76 34.08 -2.26
N SER A 217 -14.27 33.81 -1.05
CA SER A 217 -14.42 34.72 0.10
C SER A 217 -13.23 34.64 1.06
N VAL A 218 -12.00 34.54 0.53
CA VAL A 218 -10.77 34.29 1.30
C VAL A 218 -10.57 35.41 2.32
N ASP A 219 -10.69 35.08 3.62
CA ASP A 219 -10.66 35.98 4.77
C ASP A 219 -11.57 37.22 4.66
N CYS A 220 -12.63 37.12 3.86
CA CYS A 220 -13.54 38.23 3.67
C CYS A 220 -14.40 38.47 4.92
N LYS A 221 -14.22 39.63 5.57
CA LYS A 221 -15.11 40.09 6.66
C LYS A 221 -16.43 40.62 6.08
N PRO A 222 -17.59 40.33 6.71
CA PRO A 222 -18.87 40.90 6.30
C PRO A 222 -18.81 42.43 6.23
N GLY A 223 -19.16 43.01 5.08
CA GLY A 223 -19.16 44.46 4.85
C GLY A 223 -17.80 45.10 4.54
N LEU A 224 -16.70 44.34 4.52
CA LEU A 224 -15.34 44.91 4.42
C LEU A 224 -14.45 44.42 3.28
N ALA A 225 -14.73 43.31 2.60
CA ALA A 225 -13.68 42.68 1.79
C ALA A 225 -13.97 42.50 0.28
N TYR A 226 -12.90 42.77 -0.47
CA TYR A 226 -12.72 42.52 -1.90
C TYR A 226 -11.63 41.46 -2.06
N ASN A 227 -11.94 40.32 -2.71
CA ASN A 227 -10.89 39.43 -3.17
C ASN A 227 -10.31 39.96 -4.49
N GLN A 228 -9.07 39.58 -4.78
CA GLN A 228 -8.39 39.84 -6.03
C GLN A 228 -7.86 38.54 -6.60
N VAL A 229 -7.64 38.49 -7.92
CA VAL A 229 -7.03 37.33 -8.57
C VAL A 229 -5.73 37.77 -9.23
N VAL A 230 -4.65 37.13 -8.81
CA VAL A 230 -3.29 37.36 -9.32
C VAL A 230 -2.90 36.16 -10.15
N GLU A 231 -2.55 36.38 -11.42
CA GLU A 231 -1.87 35.36 -12.21
C GLU A 231 -0.39 35.35 -11.90
N VAL A 232 0.19 34.17 -11.74
CA VAL A 232 1.63 33.99 -11.52
C VAL A 232 2.20 33.14 -12.64
N ASN A 233 3.26 33.63 -13.29
CA ASN A 233 4.05 32.89 -14.27
C ASN A 233 5.49 32.79 -13.80
N VAL A 234 6.18 31.70 -14.12
CA VAL A 234 7.63 31.56 -13.89
C VAL A 234 8.38 32.12 -15.10
N LYS A 235 9.32 33.04 -14.84
CA LYS A 235 10.19 33.64 -15.86
C LYS A 235 11.65 33.39 -15.53
N ALA A 236 12.40 32.89 -16.52
CA ALA A 236 13.85 32.86 -16.45
C ALA A 236 14.40 34.29 -16.48
N GLU A 237 15.37 34.59 -15.62
CA GLU A 237 16.04 35.88 -15.58
C GLU A 237 17.04 35.98 -16.72
N GLN A 238 17.18 37.17 -17.30
CA GLN A 238 18.13 37.40 -18.39
C GLN A 238 19.57 37.25 -17.89
N SER A 239 20.45 36.87 -18.81
CA SER A 239 21.88 36.78 -18.58
C SER A 239 22.47 38.14 -18.24
N GLY A 240 23.15 38.26 -17.11
CA GLY A 240 23.82 39.49 -16.71
C GLY A 240 25.19 39.20 -16.10
N GLU A 241 26.23 39.88 -16.60
CA GLU A 241 27.64 39.67 -16.19
C GLU A 241 27.91 39.88 -14.69
N LYS A 242 26.99 40.54 -13.97
CA LYS A 242 27.07 40.74 -12.52
C LYS A 242 25.83 40.27 -11.74
N THR A 243 24.67 40.15 -12.39
CA THR A 243 23.37 39.92 -11.72
C THR A 243 22.86 38.48 -11.84
N ASN A 244 23.19 37.77 -12.93
CA ASN A 244 22.80 36.37 -13.16
C ASN A 244 23.92 35.63 -13.91
N VAL A 245 25.12 35.63 -13.31
CA VAL A 245 26.36 35.11 -13.91
C VAL A 245 26.29 33.62 -14.26
N HIS A 246 25.40 32.89 -13.58
CA HIS A 246 25.25 31.45 -13.71
C HIS A 246 24.07 31.02 -14.58
N HIS A 247 23.31 31.98 -15.14
CA HIS A 247 22.18 31.73 -16.05
C HIS A 247 21.09 30.78 -15.51
N ASN A 248 21.02 30.62 -14.19
CA ASN A 248 20.12 29.67 -13.54
C ASN A 248 18.99 30.37 -12.77
N ALA A 249 19.04 31.70 -12.64
CA ALA A 249 18.01 32.44 -11.93
C ALA A 249 16.70 32.47 -12.73
N PHE A 250 15.60 32.32 -12.02
CA PHE A 250 14.23 32.52 -12.47
C PHE A 250 13.42 33.09 -11.30
N TYR A 251 12.30 33.73 -11.60
CA TYR A 251 11.44 34.35 -10.60
C TYR A 251 9.96 34.22 -10.98
N ALA A 252 9.10 34.41 -9.98
CA ALA A 252 7.67 34.50 -10.18
C ALA A 252 7.30 35.93 -10.63
N GLU A 253 6.63 36.04 -11.77
CA GLU A 253 6.04 37.29 -12.25
C GLU A 253 4.54 37.27 -11.96
N GLU A 254 4.11 38.23 -11.14
CA GLU A 254 2.72 38.40 -10.73
C GLU A 254 2.01 39.44 -11.59
N THR A 255 0.83 39.10 -12.09
CA THR A 255 -0.05 39.99 -12.85
C THR A 255 -1.43 40.04 -12.22
N LEU A 256 -1.78 41.18 -11.61
CA LEU A 256 -3.12 41.40 -11.08
C LEU A 256 -4.14 41.54 -12.22
N LEU A 257 -5.19 40.70 -12.19
CA LEU A 257 -6.30 40.76 -13.15
C LEU A 257 -7.31 41.80 -12.68
N ARG A 258 -7.39 42.96 -13.36
CA ARG A 258 -8.20 44.10 -12.90
C ARG A 258 -9.59 44.18 -13.52
N THR A 259 -9.79 43.52 -14.66
CA THR A 259 -11.02 43.56 -15.45
C THR A 259 -11.37 42.17 -15.96
N GLU A 260 -12.64 41.93 -16.28
CA GLU A 260 -13.11 40.65 -16.83
C GLU A 260 -12.38 40.29 -18.13
N MET A 261 -12.12 41.26 -19.01
CA MET A 261 -11.36 41.05 -20.25
C MET A 261 -9.94 40.55 -19.99
N GLN A 262 -9.27 41.08 -18.97
CA GLN A 262 -7.95 40.61 -18.57
C GLN A 262 -8.00 39.23 -17.92
N ALA A 263 -9.17 38.87 -17.36
CA ALA A 263 -9.39 37.69 -16.55
C ALA A 263 -9.99 36.49 -17.31
N MET A 264 -9.93 36.54 -18.65
CA MET A 264 -10.11 35.41 -19.55
C MET A 264 -8.76 34.74 -19.80
N ARG A 265 -8.44 33.66 -19.08
CA ARG A 265 -7.09 33.07 -19.10
C ARG A 265 -7.11 31.60 -19.51
N ASP A 266 -6.04 31.21 -20.18
CA ASP A 266 -5.75 29.83 -20.52
C ASP A 266 -4.59 29.31 -19.66
N CYS A 267 -4.62 28.00 -19.38
CA CYS A 267 -3.53 27.31 -18.72
C CYS A 267 -2.26 27.40 -19.59
N ASN A 268 -1.10 27.57 -18.97
CA ASN A 268 0.17 27.58 -19.69
C ASN A 268 1.26 26.78 -18.93
N PRO A 269 1.38 25.46 -19.21
CA PRO A 269 2.37 24.60 -18.58
C PRO A 269 3.81 25.06 -18.79
N SER A 270 4.12 25.68 -19.94
CA SER A 270 5.49 26.14 -20.26
C SER A 270 6.02 27.23 -19.32
N THR A 271 5.14 27.92 -18.60
CA THR A 271 5.46 28.98 -17.64
C THR A 271 4.97 28.64 -16.23
N SER A 272 4.56 27.40 -15.99
CA SER A 272 3.94 26.95 -14.73
C SER A 272 2.85 27.90 -14.22
N ARG A 273 2.02 28.39 -15.16
CA ARG A 273 1.00 29.40 -14.86
C ARG A 273 -0.03 28.88 -13.87
N HIS A 274 -0.26 29.65 -12.82
CA HIS A 274 -1.32 29.43 -11.83
C HIS A 274 -1.93 30.75 -11.38
N TRP A 275 -3.03 30.69 -10.63
CA TRP A 275 -3.74 31.88 -10.17
C TRP A 275 -3.91 31.84 -8.66
N ILE A 276 -3.76 32.97 -7.99
CA ILE A 276 -3.95 33.10 -6.55
C ILE A 276 -5.11 34.04 -6.29
N VAL A 277 -6.11 33.56 -5.54
CA VAL A 277 -7.20 34.39 -5.03
C VAL A 277 -6.79 34.96 -3.69
N THR A 278 -6.56 36.26 -3.61
CA THR A 278 -6.03 36.93 -2.43
C THR A 278 -7.12 37.67 -1.64
N GLY A 279 -7.02 37.62 -0.31
CA GLY A 279 -7.64 38.54 0.65
C GLY A 279 -6.63 39.62 1.08
N GLU A 280 -6.83 40.24 2.26
CA GLU A 280 -5.95 41.34 2.73
C GLU A 280 -4.48 40.91 2.90
N LEU A 281 -4.22 39.71 3.44
CA LEU A 281 -2.86 39.22 3.74
C LEU A 281 -2.67 37.74 3.37
N THR A 282 -3.66 37.11 2.73
CA THR A 282 -3.74 35.66 2.55
C THR A 282 -4.21 35.25 1.17
N GLY A 283 -3.83 34.06 0.71
CA GLY A 283 -4.17 33.59 -0.63
C GLY A 283 -4.57 32.11 -0.68
N TYR A 284 -5.44 31.79 -1.65
CA TYR A 284 -5.70 30.43 -2.11
C TYR A 284 -5.21 30.30 -3.55
N MET A 285 -4.26 29.41 -3.77
CA MET A 285 -3.76 29.07 -5.10
C MET A 285 -4.77 28.17 -5.83
N LEU A 286 -4.93 28.38 -7.13
CA LEU A 286 -5.70 27.59 -8.07
C LEU A 286 -4.72 26.90 -9.01
N GLY A 287 -4.53 25.59 -8.84
CA GLY A 287 -3.73 24.75 -9.70
C GLY A 287 -4.62 23.96 -10.66
N PRO A 288 -4.80 24.41 -11.92
CA PRO A 288 -5.49 23.58 -12.91
C PRO A 288 -4.66 22.32 -13.18
N GLY A 289 -5.29 21.14 -13.11
CA GLY A 289 -4.66 19.90 -13.59
C GLY A 289 -4.47 19.89 -15.12
N SER A 290 -4.21 18.72 -15.69
CA SER A 290 -4.14 18.57 -17.16
C SER A 290 -5.47 18.92 -17.80
N ASN A 291 -5.46 19.89 -18.74
CA ASN A 291 -6.66 20.45 -19.37
C ASN A 291 -6.44 20.78 -20.84
N CYS A 292 -7.51 20.78 -21.63
CA CYS A 292 -7.51 21.25 -23.02
C CYS A 292 -8.70 22.16 -23.33
N LEU A 293 -8.55 23.00 -24.35
CA LEU A 293 -9.65 23.76 -24.96
C LEU A 293 -10.42 22.88 -25.96
N PRO A 294 -11.62 23.29 -26.40
CA PRO A 294 -12.33 22.62 -27.49
C PRO A 294 -11.50 22.53 -28.77
N PHE A 295 -11.42 21.34 -29.35
CA PHE A 295 -10.78 21.12 -30.66
C PHE A 295 -11.68 21.55 -31.84
N ALA A 296 -12.92 21.94 -31.55
CA ALA A 296 -13.82 22.43 -32.58
C ALA A 296 -13.34 23.76 -33.19
N GLY A 297 -13.56 23.93 -34.50
CA GLY A 297 -13.31 25.21 -35.15
C GLY A 297 -14.11 26.34 -34.49
N SER A 298 -13.54 27.55 -34.46
CA SER A 298 -14.13 28.73 -33.79
C SER A 298 -15.53 29.13 -34.27
N GLY A 299 -15.90 28.73 -35.50
CA GLY A 299 -17.24 28.91 -36.08
C GLY A 299 -18.27 27.83 -35.72
N ALA A 300 -17.90 26.81 -34.93
CA ALA A 300 -18.79 25.72 -34.56
C ALA A 300 -20.05 26.23 -33.86
N LYS A 301 -21.21 25.72 -34.27
CA LYS A 301 -22.51 26.22 -33.80
C LYS A 301 -22.69 26.04 -32.29
N PHE A 302 -22.21 24.94 -31.70
CA PHE A 302 -22.33 24.72 -30.26
C PHE A 302 -21.51 25.73 -29.43
N LEU A 303 -20.38 26.25 -29.94
CA LEU A 303 -19.61 27.32 -29.28
C LEU A 303 -20.35 28.65 -29.19
N ARG A 304 -21.48 28.81 -29.91
CA ARG A 304 -22.39 29.95 -29.70
C ARG A 304 -23.11 29.84 -28.36
N ARG A 305 -23.53 28.62 -28.00
CA ARG A 305 -24.21 28.27 -26.73
C ARG A 305 -23.22 28.02 -25.59
N ALA A 306 -22.04 27.49 -25.90
CA ALA A 306 -20.98 27.16 -24.96
C ALA A 306 -19.76 28.08 -25.08
N ALA A 307 -19.99 29.38 -25.26
CA ALA A 307 -18.92 30.37 -25.48
C ALA A 307 -17.93 30.44 -24.30
N PHE A 308 -18.37 30.06 -23.11
CA PHE A 308 -17.56 29.95 -21.91
C PHE A 308 -16.42 28.92 -22.02
N LEU A 309 -16.53 27.93 -22.91
CA LEU A 309 -15.47 26.93 -23.14
C LEU A 309 -14.25 27.48 -23.90
N LYS A 310 -14.30 28.73 -24.36
CA LYS A 310 -13.20 29.33 -25.13
C LYS A 310 -11.95 29.61 -24.30
N HIS A 311 -12.07 29.65 -22.97
CA HIS A 311 -10.95 29.85 -22.06
C HIS A 311 -11.04 28.92 -20.84
N ASN A 312 -9.89 28.60 -20.24
CA ASN A 312 -9.84 27.72 -19.05
C ASN A 312 -10.27 28.40 -17.76
N LEU A 313 -10.10 29.72 -17.66
CA LEU A 313 -10.43 30.52 -16.49
C LEU A 313 -11.19 31.77 -16.92
N TRP A 314 -12.26 32.04 -16.19
CA TRP A 314 -12.96 33.32 -16.24
C TRP A 314 -13.11 33.85 -14.82
N VAL A 315 -12.89 35.15 -14.66
CA VAL A 315 -13.15 35.82 -13.39
C VAL A 315 -14.07 37.00 -13.64
N THR A 316 -15.13 37.08 -12.83
CA THR A 316 -16.22 38.06 -12.95
C THR A 316 -16.51 38.69 -11.59
N PRO A 317 -17.00 39.93 -11.51
CA PRO A 317 -17.62 40.45 -10.30
C PRO A 317 -18.82 39.57 -9.92
N TYR A 318 -19.07 39.45 -8.61
CA TYR A 318 -20.23 38.67 -8.17
C TYR A 318 -21.53 39.39 -8.52
N ALA A 319 -22.42 38.69 -9.22
CA ALA A 319 -23.81 39.08 -9.44
C ALA A 319 -24.72 37.88 -9.12
N CYS A 320 -25.74 38.11 -8.29
CA CYS A 320 -26.60 37.04 -7.78
C CYS A 320 -27.44 36.34 -8.86
N HIS A 321 -27.68 36.98 -10.01
CA HIS A 321 -28.45 36.43 -11.13
C HIS A 321 -27.58 35.68 -12.15
N GLU A 322 -26.25 35.79 -12.08
CA GLU A 322 -25.36 35.12 -13.01
C GLU A 322 -24.95 33.74 -12.48
N MET A 323 -25.86 32.78 -12.54
CA MET A 323 -25.63 31.45 -11.98
C MET A 323 -25.04 30.46 -13.00
N PHE A 324 -25.48 30.53 -14.25
CA PHE A 324 -25.18 29.51 -15.27
C PHE A 324 -24.52 30.13 -16.50
N PRO A 325 -23.32 29.67 -16.91
CA PRO A 325 -22.59 30.24 -18.04
C PRO A 325 -23.25 29.92 -19.39
N GLY A 326 -24.01 28.83 -19.51
CA GLY A 326 -24.86 28.52 -20.66
C GLY A 326 -26.20 29.27 -20.71
N GLY A 327 -26.46 30.15 -19.73
CA GLY A 327 -27.73 30.84 -19.57
C GLY A 327 -28.77 30.02 -18.81
N GLU A 328 -29.92 30.63 -18.50
CA GLU A 328 -30.99 29.98 -17.74
C GLU A 328 -31.63 28.83 -18.51
N PHE A 329 -31.79 28.97 -19.82
CA PHE A 329 -32.36 27.97 -20.73
C PHE A 329 -31.34 27.63 -21.83
N PRO A 330 -30.47 26.60 -21.63
CA PRO A 330 -29.42 26.26 -22.59
C PRO A 330 -29.95 25.48 -23.81
N GLU A 331 -31.08 24.79 -23.68
CA GLU A 331 -31.68 23.95 -24.73
C GLU A 331 -32.27 24.80 -25.86
N GLN A 332 -31.94 24.44 -27.12
CA GLN A 332 -32.33 25.17 -28.34
C GLN A 332 -32.05 26.69 -28.35
N ASN A 333 -31.23 27.19 -27.43
CA ASN A 333 -31.01 28.62 -27.27
C ASN A 333 -30.37 29.24 -28.53
N PRO A 334 -31.04 30.20 -29.20
CA PRO A 334 -30.52 30.83 -30.41
C PRO A 334 -29.39 31.84 -30.13
N CYS A 335 -29.19 32.21 -28.86
CA CYS A 335 -28.25 33.24 -28.47
C CYS A 335 -26.81 32.82 -28.80
N SER A 336 -26.10 33.71 -29.50
CA SER A 336 -24.67 33.86 -29.29
C SER A 336 -24.47 34.25 -27.83
N GLY A 337 -23.57 33.62 -27.08
CA GLY A 337 -23.22 33.95 -25.67
C GLY A 337 -22.72 35.39 -25.40
N LYS A 338 -23.14 36.36 -26.21
CA LYS A 338 -23.01 37.80 -26.04
C LYS A 338 -23.85 38.35 -24.89
N ASP A 339 -24.94 37.68 -24.48
CA ASP A 339 -25.80 38.18 -23.39
C ASP A 339 -25.15 38.09 -22.00
N TRP A 340 -24.17 37.19 -21.80
CA TRP A 340 -23.30 37.18 -20.63
C TRP A 340 -22.25 38.31 -20.66
N LEU A 341 -21.92 38.83 -21.85
CA LEU A 341 -20.83 39.78 -22.10
C LEU A 341 -21.31 41.22 -22.35
N HIS A 342 -22.61 41.50 -22.23
CA HIS A 342 -23.14 42.88 -22.36
C HIS A 342 -22.67 43.82 -21.22
N GLY A 343 -21.86 43.32 -20.28
CA GLY A 343 -21.21 44.08 -19.20
C GLY A 343 -19.72 44.40 -19.39
N LEU A 344 -19.12 44.24 -20.58
CA LEU A 344 -17.68 44.38 -20.89
C LEU A 344 -16.99 45.74 -20.57
N SER A 345 -17.62 46.62 -19.79
CA SER A 345 -17.06 47.90 -19.34
C SER A 345 -17.04 48.07 -17.80
N ARG A 346 -17.42 47.05 -17.02
CA ARG A 346 -17.44 47.19 -15.56
C ARG A 346 -16.05 47.00 -14.96
N ILE A 347 -15.40 48.12 -14.61
CA ILE A 347 -14.26 48.14 -13.69
C ILE A 347 -14.81 47.80 -12.30
N GLY A 348 -14.61 46.56 -11.83
CA GLY A 348 -15.17 46.09 -10.58
C GLY A 348 -14.43 44.88 -10.03
N LEU A 349 -14.34 44.81 -8.71
CA LEU A 349 -13.53 43.84 -7.97
C LEU A 349 -14.10 42.42 -8.15
N LEU A 350 -13.24 41.54 -8.65
CA LEU A 350 -13.54 40.20 -9.12
C LEU A 350 -13.82 39.25 -7.93
N LYS A 351 -15.01 38.63 -7.87
CA LYS A 351 -15.44 37.80 -6.73
C LYS A 351 -15.89 36.39 -7.12
N LYS A 352 -16.24 36.20 -8.38
CA LYS A 352 -16.76 34.95 -8.92
C LYS A 352 -15.75 34.39 -9.91
N LEU A 353 -15.32 33.18 -9.64
CA LEU A 353 -14.38 32.44 -10.45
C LEU A 353 -15.13 31.33 -11.16
N ILE A 354 -14.85 31.15 -12.44
CA ILE A 354 -15.35 30.02 -13.21
C ILE A 354 -14.14 29.33 -13.83
N LEU A 355 -13.90 28.11 -13.37
CA LEU A 355 -12.82 27.24 -13.86
C LEU A 355 -13.42 26.17 -14.76
N PHE A 356 -12.77 25.99 -15.91
CA PHE A 356 -13.20 25.07 -16.95
C PHE A 356 -12.18 23.96 -17.07
N PHE A 357 -12.69 22.74 -17.02
CA PHE A 357 -11.91 21.55 -17.28
C PHE A 357 -12.33 20.97 -18.61
N GLY A 358 -11.37 20.55 -19.42
CA GLY A 358 -11.63 19.92 -20.71
C GLY A 358 -10.71 18.73 -20.89
N ARG A 359 -11.29 17.57 -21.24
CA ARG A 359 -10.53 16.35 -21.55
C ARG A 359 -10.86 15.86 -22.94
N PHE A 360 -9.82 15.41 -23.65
CA PHE A 360 -9.94 14.68 -24.90
C PHE A 360 -10.13 13.18 -24.64
N SER A 361 -11.23 12.60 -25.13
CA SER A 361 -11.47 11.16 -25.05
C SER A 361 -11.33 10.53 -26.45
N ALA A 362 -10.19 9.87 -26.70
CA ALA A 362 -9.99 9.03 -27.89
C ALA A 362 -10.19 7.53 -27.62
N PHE A 363 -10.12 7.12 -26.35
CA PHE A 363 -10.24 5.73 -25.90
C PHE A 363 -11.02 5.70 -24.59
N LEU A 364 -12.23 5.16 -24.60
CA LEU A 364 -12.96 4.83 -23.37
C LEU A 364 -13.59 3.45 -23.55
N LEU A 365 -12.78 2.39 -23.52
CA LEU A 365 -13.31 1.04 -23.39
C LEU A 365 -13.91 0.90 -21.98
N VAL A 366 -15.00 0.14 -21.86
CA VAL A 366 -15.78 -0.05 -20.62
C VAL A 366 -14.87 -0.26 -19.40
N VAL A 367 -15.04 0.63 -18.41
CA VAL A 367 -14.35 0.80 -17.12
C VAL A 367 -12.85 1.15 -17.20
N VAL A 368 -12.57 2.46 -17.36
CA VAL A 368 -11.37 3.11 -16.81
C VAL A 368 -11.81 4.40 -16.12
N VAL A 369 -11.79 4.42 -14.79
CA VAL A 369 -11.91 5.65 -14.00
C VAL A 369 -10.69 6.50 -14.30
N SER A 370 -10.87 7.58 -15.04
CA SER A 370 -9.79 8.53 -15.27
C SER A 370 -10.03 9.79 -14.43
N PRO A 371 -9.19 10.09 -13.43
CA PRO A 371 -9.38 11.23 -12.55
C PRO A 371 -9.19 12.54 -13.32
N LEU A 372 -9.99 13.55 -12.98
CA LEU A 372 -9.78 14.92 -13.42
C LEU A 372 -9.81 15.81 -12.17
N SER A 373 -8.67 16.40 -11.82
CA SER A 373 -8.46 17.06 -10.52
C SER A 373 -8.15 18.54 -10.66
N ALA A 374 -8.79 19.34 -9.82
CA ALA A 374 -8.47 20.74 -9.59
C ALA A 374 -8.05 20.91 -8.13
N LYS A 375 -6.88 21.49 -7.90
CA LYS A 375 -6.31 21.63 -6.55
C LYS A 375 -6.33 23.08 -6.13
N THR A 376 -6.75 23.31 -4.89
CA THR A 376 -6.59 24.62 -4.25
C THR A 376 -5.86 24.48 -2.92
N SER A 377 -4.85 25.32 -2.66
CA SER A 377 -4.02 25.26 -1.46
C SER A 377 -3.75 26.64 -0.85
N GLN A 378 -3.54 26.69 0.46
CA GLN A 378 -3.30 27.92 1.22
C GLN A 378 -1.86 28.42 0.99
N SER A 379 -1.67 29.68 0.60
CA SER A 379 -0.37 30.20 0.15
C SER A 379 0.36 31.12 1.14
N SER A 380 -0.11 31.28 2.39
CA SER A 380 0.47 32.28 3.30
C SER A 380 0.35 31.90 4.80
N THR A 381 1.23 31.02 5.25
CA THR A 381 1.88 31.02 6.58
C THR A 381 3.15 30.19 6.41
N PHE A 382 4.32 30.73 6.78
CA PHE A 382 5.65 30.14 6.56
C PHE A 382 5.69 28.62 6.83
N MET A 383 5.69 27.79 5.77
CA MET A 383 6.26 26.44 5.76
C MET A 383 6.69 26.10 4.31
N ALA A 384 7.92 25.60 4.21
CA ALA A 384 8.66 25.40 2.97
C ALA A 384 8.08 24.25 2.12
N ALA A 385 8.00 24.47 0.81
CA ALA A 385 7.86 23.41 -0.20
C ALA A 385 9.24 23.15 -0.84
N PRO A 386 9.57 21.88 -1.15
CA PRO A 386 10.29 21.65 -2.39
C PRO A 386 9.78 20.40 -3.14
N GLU A 387 9.60 20.55 -4.46
CA GLU A 387 9.79 19.48 -5.44
C GLU A 387 11.03 19.87 -6.26
N ASN A 388 12.07 19.04 -6.23
CA ASN A 388 13.18 19.11 -7.18
C ASN A 388 12.99 17.95 -8.16
N ASP A 389 12.66 18.26 -9.41
CA ASP A 389 12.69 17.28 -10.49
C ASP A 389 14.12 16.73 -10.65
N GLU A 390 14.26 15.42 -10.51
CA GLU A 390 15.53 14.72 -10.66
C GLU A 390 15.97 14.77 -12.14
N LYS A 391 17.19 15.26 -12.42
CA LYS A 391 17.69 15.40 -13.79
C LYS A 391 17.88 14.04 -14.44
N SER A 392 17.54 13.94 -15.74
CA SER A 392 17.77 12.69 -16.47
C SER A 392 19.27 12.43 -16.61
N LEU A 393 19.67 11.15 -16.53
CA LEU A 393 21.07 10.73 -16.65
C LEU A 393 21.72 11.26 -17.95
N HIS A 394 20.95 11.32 -19.04
CA HIS A 394 21.40 11.87 -20.32
C HIS A 394 21.74 13.37 -20.23
N GLN A 395 20.92 14.16 -19.52
CA GLN A 395 21.19 15.58 -19.31
C GLN A 395 22.44 15.78 -18.44
N GLU A 396 22.61 14.99 -17.38
CA GLU A 396 23.79 15.06 -16.51
C GLU A 396 25.09 14.75 -17.28
N LEU A 397 25.11 13.65 -18.03
CA LEU A 397 26.27 13.27 -18.84
C LEU A 397 26.59 14.33 -19.91
N SER A 398 25.57 14.90 -20.54
CA SER A 398 25.75 15.95 -21.55
C SER A 398 26.41 17.21 -20.98
N LEU A 399 26.01 17.64 -19.79
CA LEU A 399 26.61 18.80 -19.11
C LEU A 399 28.10 18.59 -18.81
N ILE A 400 28.47 17.35 -18.50
CA ILE A 400 29.85 17.01 -18.11
C ILE A 400 30.74 16.85 -19.33
N ILE A 401 30.21 16.34 -20.44
CA ILE A 401 30.90 16.36 -21.75
C ILE A 401 31.19 17.81 -22.16
N LEU A 402 30.21 18.71 -22.03
CA LEU A 402 30.42 20.14 -22.30
C LEU A 402 31.47 20.76 -21.36
N LEU A 403 31.51 20.35 -20.09
CA LEU A 403 32.53 20.80 -19.15
C LEU A 403 33.93 20.34 -19.59
N ALA A 404 34.09 19.08 -20.01
CA ALA A 404 35.34 18.55 -20.53
C ALA A 404 35.81 19.33 -21.77
N ASP A 405 34.91 19.58 -22.73
CA ASP A 405 35.22 20.34 -23.95
C ASP A 405 35.66 21.79 -23.62
N ARG A 406 35.08 22.41 -22.57
CA ARG A 406 35.50 23.74 -22.09
C ARG A 406 36.89 23.74 -21.48
N VAL A 407 37.28 22.68 -20.78
CA VAL A 407 38.64 22.54 -20.23
C VAL A 407 39.65 22.42 -21.36
N ILE A 408 39.39 21.57 -22.35
CA ILE A 408 40.25 21.38 -23.53
C ILE A 408 40.46 22.70 -24.27
N LYS A 409 39.37 23.42 -24.55
CA LYS A 409 39.44 24.74 -25.21
C LYS A 409 40.25 25.75 -24.38
N SER A 410 39.99 25.82 -23.07
CA SER A 410 40.72 26.75 -22.20
C SER A 410 42.22 26.43 -22.13
N ALA A 411 42.59 25.14 -22.26
CA ALA A 411 43.98 24.69 -22.24
C ALA A 411 44.74 25.04 -23.52
N GLN A 412 44.05 25.03 -24.66
CA GLN A 412 44.60 25.48 -25.94
C GLN A 412 44.86 26.99 -25.97
N GLU A 413 44.05 27.76 -25.23
CA GLU A 413 44.16 29.22 -25.11
C GLU A 413 45.17 29.67 -24.03
N ALA A 414 45.92 28.76 -23.41
CA ALA A 414 46.88 29.08 -22.35
C ALA A 414 48.13 29.81 -22.88
N GLU A 415 48.52 30.91 -22.21
CA GLU A 415 49.69 31.72 -22.54
C GLU A 415 50.94 31.28 -21.74
N CYS A 416 50.77 30.70 -20.54
CA CYS A 416 51.84 30.14 -19.70
C CYS A 416 51.62 28.65 -19.38
N SER A 417 52.67 27.93 -18.92
CA SER A 417 52.62 26.48 -18.60
C SER A 417 52.04 25.60 -19.72
N LYS A 418 52.35 25.92 -20.98
CA LYS A 418 51.72 25.32 -22.17
C LYS A 418 51.84 23.80 -22.25
N LEU A 419 52.98 23.23 -21.85
CA LEU A 419 53.19 21.78 -21.85
C LEU A 419 52.25 21.09 -20.83
N ASP A 420 52.20 21.59 -19.60
CA ASP A 420 51.35 21.04 -18.55
C ASP A 420 49.84 21.17 -18.90
N CYS A 421 49.43 22.29 -19.50
CA CYS A 421 48.07 22.48 -20.01
C CYS A 421 47.74 21.52 -21.16
N ALA A 422 48.68 21.26 -22.08
CA ALA A 422 48.49 20.33 -23.18
C ALA A 422 48.34 18.88 -22.69
N ASP A 423 49.10 18.48 -21.66
CA ASP A 423 48.99 17.13 -21.09
C ASP A 423 47.68 16.93 -20.31
N LEU A 424 47.21 17.94 -19.56
CA LEU A 424 45.88 17.91 -18.96
C LEU A 424 44.78 17.82 -20.03
N ALA A 425 44.91 18.55 -21.14
CA ALA A 425 43.93 18.49 -22.22
C ALA A 425 43.82 17.08 -22.84
N LYS A 426 44.93 16.35 -22.97
CA LYS A 426 44.92 14.95 -23.45
C LYS A 426 44.17 14.01 -22.50
N GLN A 427 44.37 14.15 -21.18
CA GLN A 427 43.64 13.37 -20.18
C GLN A 427 42.14 13.67 -20.20
N VAL A 428 41.78 14.95 -20.32
CA VAL A 428 40.37 15.38 -20.40
C VAL A 428 39.72 14.93 -21.70
N ASP A 429 40.44 14.93 -22.82
CA ASP A 429 39.94 14.39 -24.09
C ASP A 429 39.59 12.91 -23.96
N ARG A 430 40.48 12.12 -23.32
CA ARG A 430 40.21 10.72 -23.02
C ARG A 430 38.96 10.53 -22.16
N LEU A 431 38.79 11.32 -21.10
CA LEU A 431 37.58 11.30 -20.26
C LEU A 431 36.32 11.66 -21.07
N SER A 432 36.41 12.68 -21.92
CA SER A 432 35.30 13.12 -22.78
C SER A 432 34.87 12.01 -23.76
N GLN A 433 35.82 11.26 -24.33
CA GLN A 433 35.52 10.09 -25.16
C GLN A 433 34.82 8.98 -24.36
N MET A 434 35.26 8.71 -23.13
CA MET A 434 34.66 7.69 -22.27
C MET A 434 33.24 8.06 -21.81
N LEU A 435 33.01 9.32 -21.45
CA LEU A 435 31.67 9.84 -21.14
C LEU A 435 30.71 9.69 -22.33
N ARG A 436 31.19 9.97 -23.55
CA ARG A 436 30.42 9.74 -24.78
C ARG A 436 30.13 8.25 -25.01
N SER A 437 31.04 7.35 -24.66
CA SER A 437 30.78 5.90 -24.67
C SER A 437 29.70 5.50 -23.66
N THR A 438 29.72 6.04 -22.44
CA THR A 438 28.69 5.80 -21.43
C THR A 438 27.30 6.26 -21.90
N VAL A 439 27.20 7.41 -22.58
CA VAL A 439 25.94 7.88 -23.20
C VAL A 439 25.43 6.88 -24.25
N ARG A 440 26.32 6.33 -25.08
CA ARG A 440 25.94 5.32 -26.08
C ARG A 440 25.38 4.06 -25.42
N ILE A 441 26.04 3.56 -24.38
CA ILE A 441 25.58 2.39 -23.61
C ILE A 441 24.21 2.67 -22.97
N ALA A 442 24.05 3.84 -22.34
CA ALA A 442 22.78 4.23 -21.73
C ALA A 442 21.63 4.33 -22.73
N ALA A 443 21.91 4.64 -24.00
CA ALA A 443 20.90 4.71 -25.07
C ALA A 443 20.51 3.33 -25.62
N THR A 444 21.40 2.33 -25.55
CA THR A 444 21.16 0.98 -26.11
C THR A 444 20.61 -0.02 -25.09
N THR A 445 20.86 0.20 -23.79
CA THR A 445 20.50 -0.76 -22.74
C THR A 445 19.14 -0.44 -22.13
N GLN A 446 18.20 -1.39 -22.18
CA GLN A 446 16.81 -1.21 -21.73
C GLN A 446 16.68 -0.97 -20.22
N SER A 447 17.62 -1.46 -19.40
CA SER A 447 17.69 -1.18 -17.96
C SER A 447 19.15 -1.02 -17.51
N LEU A 448 19.64 0.22 -17.48
CA LEU A 448 20.99 0.56 -17.03
C LEU A 448 21.05 0.64 -15.51
N TYR A 449 22.12 0.11 -14.92
CA TYR A 449 22.44 0.34 -13.52
C TYR A 449 23.06 1.74 -13.33
N ASP A 450 22.24 2.74 -12.97
CA ASP A 450 22.63 4.15 -13.01
C ASP A 450 23.34 4.67 -11.76
N ARG A 451 23.17 4.02 -10.59
CA ARG A 451 23.80 4.44 -9.32
C ARG A 451 25.33 4.59 -9.39
N PRO A 452 26.12 3.56 -9.82
CA PRO A 452 27.56 3.71 -9.97
C PRO A 452 27.92 4.76 -11.03
N VAL A 453 27.12 4.87 -12.11
CA VAL A 453 27.32 5.87 -13.16
C VAL A 453 27.24 7.27 -12.56
N ARG A 454 26.15 7.60 -11.86
CA ARG A 454 25.93 8.93 -11.26
C ARG A 454 27.02 9.28 -10.26
N ARG A 455 27.45 8.33 -9.42
CA ARG A 455 28.49 8.57 -8.40
C ARG A 455 29.86 8.85 -9.00
N ILE A 456 30.27 8.06 -10.01
CA ILE A 456 31.55 8.27 -10.72
C ILE A 456 31.51 9.57 -11.50
N VAL A 457 30.42 9.82 -12.23
CA VAL A 457 30.22 11.00 -13.06
C VAL A 457 30.24 12.30 -12.23
N ALA A 458 29.69 12.27 -11.01
CA ALA A 458 29.77 13.40 -10.08
C ALA A 458 31.22 13.70 -9.63
N ASP A 459 32.05 12.69 -9.37
CA ASP A 459 33.46 12.90 -9.02
C ASP A 459 34.28 13.37 -10.23
N VAL A 460 34.03 12.82 -11.42
CA VAL A 460 34.61 13.28 -12.69
C VAL A 460 34.30 14.76 -12.90
N ALA A 461 33.05 15.20 -12.71
CA ALA A 461 32.67 16.61 -12.85
C ALA A 461 33.47 17.51 -11.90
N LYS A 462 33.60 17.12 -10.63
CA LYS A 462 34.38 17.86 -9.62
C LYS A 462 35.87 17.97 -10.00
N ASN A 463 36.45 16.91 -10.57
CA ASN A 463 37.84 16.92 -11.02
C ASN A 463 38.04 17.73 -12.31
N LEU A 464 37.06 17.73 -13.22
CA LEU A 464 37.04 18.61 -14.41
C LEU A 464 36.92 20.09 -14.03
N ASP A 465 36.10 20.46 -13.04
CA ASP A 465 36.01 21.84 -12.56
C ASP A 465 37.33 22.34 -11.94
N ARG A 466 38.04 21.45 -11.22
CA ARG A 466 39.39 21.74 -10.71
C ARG A 466 40.38 21.95 -11.85
N ALA A 467 40.33 21.12 -12.88
CA ALA A 467 41.14 21.28 -14.08
C ALA A 467 40.83 22.59 -14.82
N LEU A 468 39.54 22.93 -14.99
CA LEU A 468 39.11 24.19 -15.61
C LEU A 468 39.64 25.40 -14.85
N THR A 469 39.53 25.37 -13.52
CA THR A 469 40.00 26.44 -12.64
C THR A 469 41.51 26.62 -12.74
N LEU A 470 42.27 25.53 -12.77
CA LEU A 470 43.73 25.56 -12.91
C LEU A 470 44.14 26.14 -14.28
N VAL A 471 43.56 25.60 -15.35
CA VAL A 471 43.87 26.01 -16.73
C VAL A 471 43.50 27.47 -17.01
N ARG A 472 42.38 27.98 -16.45
CA ARG A 472 41.99 29.39 -16.59
C ARG A 472 43.01 30.37 -16.00
N LYS A 473 43.76 29.97 -14.97
CA LYS A 473 44.83 30.81 -14.40
C LYS A 473 45.99 31.00 -15.39
N CYS A 474 46.09 30.16 -16.40
CA CYS A 474 47.16 30.19 -17.41
C CYS A 474 46.85 31.05 -18.65
N LYS A 475 45.64 31.63 -18.73
CA LYS A 475 45.16 32.39 -19.90
C LYS A 475 45.56 33.88 -19.91
N HIS A 476 46.01 34.45 -18.80
CA HIS A 476 46.32 35.89 -18.70
C HIS A 476 47.65 36.13 -17.99
N SER A 477 48.73 36.32 -18.74
CA SER A 477 50.00 36.79 -18.17
C SER A 477 50.19 38.31 -18.38
N GLY A 478 49.69 39.11 -17.45
CA GLY A 478 49.96 40.55 -17.36
C GLY A 478 50.73 40.90 -16.08
N VAL A 479 51.63 41.89 -16.17
CA VAL A 479 52.62 42.28 -15.13
C VAL A 479 51.99 42.63 -13.76
N LEU A 480 50.71 43.01 -13.70
CA LEU A 480 49.99 43.40 -12.47
C LEU A 480 49.24 42.27 -11.74
N ARG A 481 49.24 41.02 -12.25
CA ARG A 481 48.63 39.86 -11.55
C ARG A 481 49.62 38.82 -11.03
N GLN A 482 50.91 39.03 -11.26
CA GLN A 482 52.00 38.12 -10.86
C GLN A 482 52.12 37.95 -9.33
N VAL A 483 51.45 38.80 -8.54
CA VAL A 483 51.49 38.76 -7.07
C VAL A 483 50.42 37.82 -6.45
N PHE A 484 49.43 37.33 -7.21
CA PHE A 484 48.34 36.48 -6.66
C PHE A 484 48.02 35.18 -7.43
N SER A 485 48.85 34.77 -8.39
CA SER A 485 48.59 33.58 -9.22
C SER A 485 49.87 32.78 -9.52
N ILE A 486 50.53 32.26 -8.49
CA ILE A 486 51.61 31.27 -8.67
C ILE A 486 50.95 29.89 -8.81
N THR A 487 50.70 29.44 -10.05
CA THR A 487 50.41 28.02 -10.32
C THR A 487 51.72 27.26 -10.35
N THR A 488 51.87 26.29 -9.46
CA THR A 488 53.11 25.49 -9.35
C THR A 488 53.00 24.20 -10.17
N THR A 489 54.15 23.61 -10.55
CA THR A 489 54.19 22.26 -11.12
C THR A 489 53.58 21.20 -10.18
N ALA A 490 53.49 21.47 -8.87
CA ALA A 490 52.81 20.60 -7.91
C ALA A 490 51.28 20.65 -8.07
N ASP A 491 50.70 21.82 -8.40
CA ASP A 491 49.26 21.98 -8.65
C ASP A 491 48.82 21.20 -9.89
N PHE A 492 49.62 21.27 -10.96
CA PHE A 492 49.39 20.47 -12.18
C PHE A 492 49.49 18.98 -11.92
N ARG A 493 50.52 18.52 -11.18
CA ARG A 493 50.64 17.12 -10.77
C ARG A 493 49.44 16.64 -9.95
N LYS A 494 48.94 17.45 -9.03
CA LYS A 494 47.78 17.12 -8.20
C LYS A 494 46.51 16.94 -9.05
N VAL A 495 46.24 17.87 -9.96
CA VAL A 495 45.07 17.77 -10.86
C VAL A 495 45.24 16.62 -11.85
N SER A 496 46.42 16.42 -12.42
CA SER A 496 46.72 15.27 -13.30
C SER A 496 46.45 13.95 -12.60
N ASN A 497 46.88 13.78 -11.34
CA ASN A 497 46.62 12.56 -10.58
C ASN A 497 45.11 12.33 -10.36
N LEU A 498 44.34 13.39 -10.07
CA LEU A 498 42.87 13.29 -9.93
C LEU A 498 42.19 12.90 -11.25
N LEU A 499 42.67 13.42 -12.39
CA LEU A 499 42.16 13.05 -13.70
C LEU A 499 42.53 11.60 -14.07
N GLU A 500 43.73 11.13 -13.73
CA GLU A 500 44.10 9.72 -13.90
C GLU A 500 43.25 8.79 -13.03
N SER A 501 42.93 9.17 -11.78
CA SER A 501 41.95 8.45 -10.96
C SER A 501 40.58 8.40 -11.62
N SER A 502 40.10 9.55 -12.14
CA SER A 502 38.83 9.65 -12.87
C SER A 502 38.81 8.77 -14.13
N ILE A 503 39.94 8.68 -14.84
CA ILE A 503 40.11 7.78 -16.00
C ILE A 503 40.04 6.32 -15.55
N GLY A 504 40.66 5.98 -14.42
CA GLY A 504 40.56 4.66 -13.79
C GLY A 504 39.11 4.29 -13.46
N ASP A 505 38.37 5.20 -12.84
CA ASP A 505 36.96 4.99 -12.47
C ASP A 505 36.07 4.78 -13.70
N MET A 506 36.22 5.62 -14.72
CA MET A 506 35.46 5.48 -15.96
C MET A 506 35.83 4.20 -16.73
N LYS A 507 37.08 3.74 -16.66
CA LYS A 507 37.52 2.48 -17.31
C LYS A 507 36.85 1.29 -16.65
N TRP A 508 36.86 1.27 -15.33
CA TRP A 508 36.16 0.28 -14.55
C TRP A 508 34.67 0.28 -14.88
N LEU A 509 34.03 1.46 -14.88
CA LEU A 509 32.61 1.59 -15.19
C LEU A 509 32.26 1.00 -16.56
N LEU A 510 33.03 1.32 -17.60
CA LEU A 510 32.80 0.77 -18.95
C LEU A 510 33.00 -0.75 -18.96
N SER A 511 33.99 -1.28 -18.25
CA SER A 511 34.21 -2.74 -18.17
C SER A 511 33.07 -3.51 -17.51
N VAL A 512 32.27 -2.87 -16.65
CA VAL A 512 31.07 -3.49 -16.05
C VAL A 512 29.95 -3.67 -17.08
N PHE A 513 29.93 -2.87 -18.15
CA PHE A 513 28.91 -2.90 -19.20
C PHE A 513 29.38 -3.59 -20.50
N GLU A 514 30.62 -4.06 -20.56
CA GLU A 514 31.16 -4.84 -21.68
C GLU A 514 30.88 -6.34 -21.51
N SER A 515 30.62 -7.05 -22.62
CA SER A 515 30.07 -8.42 -22.64
C SER A 515 30.99 -9.53 -22.10
N ASP A 516 32.24 -9.24 -21.77
CA ASP A 516 33.26 -10.23 -21.36
C ASP A 516 33.30 -10.47 -19.83
N GLY A 517 32.31 -9.97 -19.09
CA GLY A 517 32.19 -10.15 -17.64
C GLY A 517 32.89 -9.06 -16.85
N ALA A 518 32.34 -8.75 -15.67
CA ALA A 518 32.84 -7.68 -14.82
C ALA A 518 34.29 -7.94 -14.39
N ASN A 519 35.21 -7.14 -14.91
CA ASN A 519 36.61 -7.17 -14.50
C ASN A 519 36.69 -6.66 -13.04
N LEU A 520 36.98 -7.54 -12.08
CA LEU A 520 37.00 -7.27 -10.63
C LEU A 520 38.09 -6.27 -10.16
N SER A 521 38.70 -5.54 -11.10
CA SER A 521 39.60 -4.44 -10.77
C SER A 521 38.90 -3.40 -9.88
N LEU A 522 39.62 -2.85 -8.91
CA LEU A 522 39.07 -1.89 -7.96
C LEU A 522 39.08 -0.48 -8.59
N PRO A 523 37.94 0.21 -8.73
CA PRO A 523 37.94 1.58 -9.19
C PRO A 523 38.55 2.50 -8.12
N PRO A 524 39.39 3.48 -8.49
CA PRO A 524 39.97 4.44 -7.55
C PRO A 524 38.97 5.08 -6.55
N ILE A 525 37.73 5.37 -6.96
CA ILE A 525 36.67 5.93 -6.11
C ILE A 525 36.29 5.01 -4.94
N ALA A 526 36.45 3.70 -5.11
CA ALA A 526 36.15 2.68 -4.11
C ALA A 526 37.43 2.17 -3.41
N SER A 527 38.58 2.82 -3.57
CA SER A 527 39.85 2.36 -2.97
C SER A 527 39.80 2.20 -1.45
N ASN A 528 38.98 3.03 -0.79
CA ASN A 528 38.80 3.03 0.66
C ASN A 528 37.69 2.08 1.12
N ASP A 529 36.87 1.56 0.20
CA ASP A 529 35.79 0.63 0.52
C ASP A 529 35.59 -0.40 -0.60
N PRO A 530 36.43 -1.45 -0.67
CA PRO A 530 36.37 -2.45 -1.74
C PRO A 530 35.04 -3.19 -1.85
N ILE A 531 34.29 -3.28 -0.74
CA ILE A 531 32.97 -3.92 -0.71
C ILE A 531 32.00 -3.19 -1.66
N LEU A 532 32.06 -1.86 -1.72
CA LEU A 532 31.21 -1.07 -2.60
C LEU A 532 31.40 -1.46 -4.07
N SER A 533 32.66 -1.67 -4.48
CA SER A 533 32.97 -2.12 -5.84
C SER A 533 32.40 -3.50 -6.14
N TRP A 534 32.52 -4.45 -5.21
CA TRP A 534 31.98 -5.79 -5.40
C TRP A 534 30.45 -5.79 -5.45
N VAL A 535 29.80 -5.03 -4.57
CA VAL A 535 28.35 -4.86 -4.58
C VAL A 535 27.88 -4.28 -5.91
N TRP A 536 28.55 -3.25 -6.43
CA TRP A 536 28.21 -2.70 -7.75
C TRP A 536 28.37 -3.72 -8.87
N SER A 537 29.48 -4.46 -8.90
CA SER A 537 29.72 -5.50 -9.91
C SER A 537 28.67 -6.60 -9.83
N TYR A 538 28.34 -7.10 -8.64
CA TYR A 538 27.34 -8.16 -8.51
C TYR A 538 25.93 -7.69 -8.88
N ILE A 539 25.52 -6.48 -8.48
CA ILE A 539 24.21 -5.93 -8.85
C ILE A 539 24.11 -5.77 -10.38
N ALA A 540 25.16 -5.23 -11.02
CA ALA A 540 25.23 -5.11 -12.47
C ALA A 540 25.12 -6.48 -13.16
N THR A 541 25.87 -7.47 -12.69
CA THR A 541 25.83 -8.85 -13.22
C THR A 541 24.44 -9.46 -13.07
N ILE A 542 23.73 -9.26 -11.95
CA ILE A 542 22.36 -9.78 -11.75
C ILE A 542 21.38 -9.15 -12.76
N GLN A 543 21.57 -7.89 -13.13
CA GLN A 543 20.69 -7.19 -14.08
C GLN A 543 20.98 -7.53 -15.55
N MET A 544 22.25 -7.72 -15.92
CA MET A 544 22.69 -7.71 -17.32
C MET A 544 23.50 -8.95 -17.75
N GLY A 545 23.97 -9.76 -16.80
CA GLY A 545 24.81 -10.92 -17.08
C GLY A 545 24.07 -12.11 -17.69
N GLN A 546 24.81 -13.15 -18.07
CA GLN A 546 24.19 -14.41 -18.46
C GLN A 546 23.63 -15.12 -17.23
N LEU A 547 22.67 -16.04 -17.43
CA LEU A 547 21.97 -16.71 -16.32
C LEU A 547 22.91 -17.32 -15.27
N ARG A 548 24.00 -17.96 -15.70
CA ARG A 548 25.00 -18.53 -14.78
C ARG A 548 25.67 -17.45 -13.93
N ASP A 549 26.14 -16.37 -14.54
CA ASP A 549 26.82 -15.28 -13.84
C ASP A 549 25.86 -14.54 -12.91
N ARG A 550 24.58 -14.42 -13.28
CA ARG A 550 23.51 -13.86 -12.44
C ARG A 550 23.32 -14.69 -11.16
N ILE A 551 23.35 -16.02 -11.27
CA ILE A 551 23.25 -16.94 -10.13
C ILE A 551 24.47 -16.78 -9.22
N ASP A 552 25.68 -16.82 -9.78
CA ASP A 552 26.93 -16.69 -9.01
C ASP A 552 27.03 -15.33 -8.31
N ALA A 553 26.59 -14.25 -8.98
CA ALA A 553 26.50 -12.91 -8.39
C ALA A 553 25.47 -12.81 -7.25
N ALA A 554 24.28 -13.41 -7.40
CA ALA A 554 23.28 -13.44 -6.34
C ALA A 554 23.78 -14.22 -5.11
N ASN A 555 24.44 -15.36 -5.32
CA ASN A 555 25.08 -16.13 -4.23
C ASN A 555 26.20 -15.35 -3.55
N SER A 556 26.98 -14.59 -4.32
CA SER A 556 28.04 -13.73 -3.78
C SER A 556 27.46 -12.59 -2.92
N LEU A 557 26.36 -11.96 -3.34
CA LEU A 557 25.64 -10.98 -2.51
C LEU A 557 25.07 -11.61 -1.24
N ALA A 558 24.49 -12.82 -1.34
CA ALA A 558 24.01 -13.56 -0.17
C ALA A 558 25.13 -13.82 0.85
N SER A 559 26.30 -14.23 0.37
CA SER A 559 27.50 -14.45 1.21
C SER A 559 27.99 -13.15 1.87
N LEU A 560 28.03 -12.04 1.12
CA LEU A 560 28.39 -10.73 1.66
C LEU A 560 27.41 -10.24 2.74
N ALA A 561 26.12 -10.56 2.58
CA ALA A 561 25.05 -10.15 3.49
C ALA A 561 25.03 -10.98 4.79
N ARG A 562 25.24 -12.30 4.71
CA ARG A 562 24.97 -13.29 5.77
C ARG A 562 25.24 -12.82 7.20
N ASP A 563 26.47 -12.38 7.49
CA ASP A 563 26.92 -12.07 8.86
C ASP A 563 27.46 -10.65 9.02
N ASN A 564 27.14 -9.72 8.11
CA ASN A 564 27.68 -8.36 8.17
C ASN A 564 26.63 -7.28 7.85
N ASP A 565 26.16 -6.60 8.89
CA ASP A 565 25.11 -5.58 8.79
C ASP A 565 25.51 -4.38 7.91
N ARG A 566 26.79 -3.98 7.94
CA ARG A 566 27.32 -2.92 7.07
C ARG A 566 27.19 -3.31 5.60
N ASN A 567 27.51 -4.57 5.26
CA ASN A 567 27.38 -5.05 3.89
C ASN A 567 25.91 -5.09 3.45
N LYS A 568 25.00 -5.58 4.31
CA LYS A 568 23.55 -5.55 4.05
C LYS A 568 23.07 -4.14 3.72
N LYS A 569 23.49 -3.15 4.51
CA LYS A 569 23.17 -1.74 4.28
C LYS A 569 23.69 -1.24 2.93
N ILE A 570 24.95 -1.52 2.58
CA ILE A 570 25.52 -1.12 1.29
C ILE A 570 24.73 -1.74 0.12
N ILE A 571 24.36 -3.03 0.21
CA ILE A 571 23.58 -3.71 -0.84
C ILE A 571 22.22 -3.03 -1.04
N VAL A 572 21.55 -2.66 0.05
CA VAL A 572 20.24 -1.97 0.00
C VAL A 572 20.38 -0.53 -0.52
N ASP A 573 21.33 0.24 0.03
CA ASP A 573 21.59 1.64 -0.35
C ASP A 573 22.00 1.75 -1.82
N GLU A 574 22.66 0.74 -2.37
CA GLU A 574 23.03 0.65 -3.79
C GLU A 574 21.94 -0.02 -4.66
N GLY A 575 20.75 -0.30 -4.13
CA GLY A 575 19.58 -0.73 -4.91
C GLY A 575 19.57 -2.21 -5.31
N GLY A 576 20.24 -3.08 -4.55
CA GLY A 576 20.35 -4.51 -4.84
C GLY A 576 19.05 -5.32 -4.70
N LEU A 577 18.04 -4.80 -3.98
CA LEU A 577 16.78 -5.52 -3.74
C LEU A 577 15.94 -5.71 -5.01
N THR A 578 15.82 -4.68 -5.86
CA THR A 578 14.98 -4.74 -7.07
C THR A 578 15.45 -5.80 -8.07
N PRO A 579 16.76 -5.91 -8.39
CA PRO A 579 17.26 -6.98 -9.25
C PRO A 579 17.10 -8.38 -8.66
N LEU A 580 17.26 -8.52 -7.35
CA LEU A 580 17.03 -9.79 -6.65
C LEU A 580 15.56 -10.22 -6.72
N LEU A 581 14.62 -9.31 -6.46
CA LEU A 581 13.18 -9.58 -6.60
C LEU A 581 12.80 -9.94 -8.05
N LYS A 582 13.41 -9.27 -9.03
CA LYS A 582 13.21 -9.60 -10.45
C LYS A 582 13.74 -11.00 -10.77
N LEU A 583 14.95 -11.33 -10.31
CA LEU A 583 15.56 -12.65 -10.48
C LEU A 583 14.72 -13.75 -9.80
N LEU A 584 14.14 -13.47 -8.63
CA LEU A 584 13.24 -14.38 -7.92
C LEU A 584 11.94 -14.64 -8.71
N LYS A 585 11.39 -13.62 -9.36
CA LYS A 585 10.16 -13.72 -10.18
C LYS A 585 10.39 -14.49 -11.50
N GLU A 586 11.62 -14.54 -11.99
CA GLU A 586 11.97 -15.24 -13.23
C GLU A 586 11.91 -16.77 -13.03
N GLY A 587 10.78 -17.38 -13.37
CA GLY A 587 10.55 -18.84 -13.25
C GLY A 587 11.33 -19.70 -14.25
N SER A 588 12.34 -19.17 -14.94
CA SER A 588 13.13 -19.90 -15.94
C SER A 588 14.19 -20.81 -15.33
N SER A 589 14.62 -20.56 -14.10
CA SER A 589 15.66 -21.36 -13.42
C SER A 589 15.42 -21.44 -11.92
N PRO A 590 15.20 -22.65 -11.36
CA PRO A 590 15.08 -22.85 -9.92
C PRO A 590 16.32 -22.40 -9.15
N ASP A 591 17.53 -22.63 -9.66
CA ASP A 591 18.77 -22.22 -9.00
C ASP A 591 18.90 -20.69 -8.88
N ALA A 592 18.41 -19.94 -9.89
CA ALA A 592 18.34 -18.49 -9.83
C ALA A 592 17.34 -17.99 -8.78
N GLN A 593 16.17 -18.63 -8.69
CA GLN A 593 15.17 -18.30 -7.66
C GLN A 593 15.71 -18.59 -6.25
N VAL A 594 16.39 -19.73 -6.05
CA VAL A 594 17.02 -20.08 -4.77
C VAL A 594 18.09 -19.07 -4.37
N ALA A 595 18.99 -18.71 -5.30
CA ALA A 595 20.05 -17.74 -5.02
C ALA A 595 19.47 -16.36 -4.65
N ALA A 596 18.45 -15.91 -5.38
CA ALA A 596 17.75 -14.66 -5.10
C ALA A 596 17.03 -14.67 -3.74
N ALA A 597 16.29 -15.75 -3.44
CA ALA A 597 15.57 -15.91 -2.17
C ALA A 597 16.54 -15.92 -0.97
N ASN A 598 17.66 -16.63 -1.07
CA ASN A 598 18.68 -16.69 -0.01
C ASN A 598 19.34 -15.32 0.21
N ALA A 599 19.64 -14.58 -0.87
CA ALA A 599 20.17 -13.22 -0.75
C ALA A 599 19.18 -12.30 -0.03
N LEU A 600 17.90 -12.32 -0.44
CA LEU A 600 16.84 -11.53 0.21
C LEU A 600 16.67 -11.91 1.68
N PHE A 601 16.70 -13.20 2.02
CA PHE A 601 16.62 -13.69 3.40
C PHE A 601 17.76 -13.13 4.27
N HIS A 602 19.01 -13.19 3.79
CA HIS A 602 20.14 -12.65 4.54
C HIS A 602 20.15 -11.12 4.65
N ILE A 603 19.47 -10.41 3.73
CA ILE A 603 19.33 -8.95 3.79
C ILE A 603 18.16 -8.54 4.71
N ALA A 604 17.08 -9.31 4.74
CA ALA A 604 15.83 -9.02 5.45
C ALA A 604 15.91 -9.32 6.97
N THR A 605 16.96 -8.84 7.65
CA THR A 605 17.21 -9.14 9.07
C THR A 605 16.82 -8.02 10.03
N ASP A 606 16.22 -6.94 9.54
CA ASP A 606 15.67 -5.85 10.37
C ASP A 606 14.41 -5.25 9.75
N LEU A 607 13.69 -4.47 10.56
CA LEU A 607 12.43 -3.85 10.18
C LEU A 607 12.57 -2.89 9.00
N GLU A 608 13.58 -2.02 8.94
CA GLU A 608 13.75 -1.05 7.84
C GLU A 608 13.97 -1.76 6.50
N ARG A 609 14.80 -2.80 6.47
CA ARG A 609 15.08 -3.56 5.23
C ARG A 609 13.87 -4.37 4.76
N VAL A 610 13.13 -4.97 5.70
CA VAL A 610 11.85 -5.64 5.40
C VAL A 610 10.85 -4.65 4.78
N ARG A 611 10.76 -3.42 5.31
CA ARG A 611 9.88 -2.36 4.77
C ARG A 611 10.25 -1.96 3.35
N ILE A 612 11.54 -1.86 3.03
CA ILE A 612 11.97 -1.56 1.66
C ILE A 612 11.56 -2.70 0.71
N ILE A 613 11.64 -3.96 1.14
CA ILE A 613 11.15 -5.10 0.34
C ILE A 613 9.63 -5.00 0.12
N ILE A 614 8.86 -4.59 1.14
CA ILE A 614 7.41 -4.35 1.02
C ILE A 614 7.13 -3.24 0.01
N ASP A 615 7.79 -2.09 0.12
CA ASP A 615 7.61 -0.93 -0.75
C ASP A 615 7.92 -1.24 -2.23
N LEU A 616 8.81 -2.23 -2.48
CA LEU A 616 9.14 -2.75 -3.81
C LEU A 616 8.15 -3.81 -4.31
N MET A 617 6.98 -3.96 -3.68
CA MET A 617 5.98 -5.00 -3.94
C MET A 617 6.53 -6.43 -3.79
N GLY A 618 7.55 -6.62 -2.94
CA GLY A 618 8.24 -7.89 -2.79
C GLY A 618 7.36 -9.02 -2.25
N ILE A 619 6.38 -8.71 -1.39
CA ILE A 619 5.45 -9.70 -0.83
C ILE A 619 4.66 -10.41 -1.94
N SER A 620 4.12 -9.67 -2.91
CA SER A 620 3.35 -10.28 -4.01
C SER A 620 4.22 -11.22 -4.86
N VAL A 621 5.50 -10.86 -5.08
CA VAL A 621 6.47 -11.74 -5.75
C VAL A 621 6.73 -13.01 -4.94
N VAL A 622 7.00 -12.87 -3.64
CA VAL A 622 7.26 -13.99 -2.73
C VAL A 622 6.07 -14.96 -2.69
N VAL A 623 4.83 -14.46 -2.57
CA VAL A 623 3.61 -15.28 -2.53
C VAL A 623 3.36 -15.98 -3.87
N SER A 624 3.56 -15.29 -5.00
CA SER A 624 3.43 -15.88 -6.34
C SER A 624 4.41 -17.04 -6.54
N VAL A 625 5.69 -16.84 -6.19
CA VAL A 625 6.73 -17.87 -6.31
C VAL A 625 6.44 -19.07 -5.40
N LEU A 626 5.95 -18.82 -4.18
CA LEU A 626 5.56 -19.90 -3.26
C LEU A 626 4.47 -20.81 -3.84
N GLY A 627 3.52 -20.28 -4.61
CA GLY A 627 2.43 -21.06 -5.21
C GLY A 627 2.83 -21.90 -6.44
N ASP A 628 3.81 -21.44 -7.21
CA ASP A 628 4.08 -21.95 -8.56
C ASP A 628 5.43 -22.64 -8.77
N SER A 629 6.41 -22.42 -7.89
CA SER A 629 7.76 -22.96 -8.03
C SER A 629 7.94 -24.38 -7.45
N PRO A 630 9.03 -25.10 -7.84
CA PRO A 630 9.35 -26.42 -7.28
C PRO A 630 9.71 -26.38 -5.80
N MET A 631 9.67 -27.54 -5.12
CA MET A 631 9.80 -27.65 -3.67
C MET A 631 11.07 -27.00 -3.12
N ARG A 632 12.23 -27.21 -3.79
CA ARG A 632 13.50 -26.59 -3.38
C ARG A 632 13.45 -25.05 -3.35
N VAL A 633 12.75 -24.43 -4.30
CA VAL A 633 12.54 -22.97 -4.32
C VAL A 633 11.56 -22.56 -3.23
N GLN A 634 10.46 -23.31 -3.07
CA GLN A 634 9.49 -23.06 -2.02
C GLN A 634 10.15 -23.09 -0.64
N THR A 635 11.08 -24.02 -0.37
CA THR A 635 11.82 -24.10 0.90
C THR A 635 12.60 -22.81 1.19
N SER A 636 13.32 -22.26 0.20
CA SER A 636 14.04 -20.98 0.38
C SER A 636 13.09 -19.80 0.57
N VAL A 637 11.99 -19.75 -0.18
CA VAL A 637 11.02 -18.64 -0.11
C VAL A 637 10.25 -18.65 1.20
N VAL A 638 9.92 -19.82 1.74
CA VAL A 638 9.24 -19.94 3.04
C VAL A 638 10.12 -19.42 4.19
N LYS A 639 11.44 -19.63 4.14
CA LYS A 639 12.38 -19.04 5.12
C LYS A 639 12.37 -17.51 5.09
N LEU A 640 12.26 -16.92 3.89
CA LEU A 640 12.10 -15.48 3.75
C LEU A 640 10.75 -15.00 4.33
N VAL A 641 9.66 -15.75 4.12
CA VAL A 641 8.35 -15.44 4.71
C VAL A 641 8.39 -15.48 6.24
N SER A 642 8.97 -16.53 6.84
CA SER A 642 9.06 -16.67 8.30
C SER A 642 9.89 -15.54 8.93
N GLU A 643 11.02 -15.18 8.32
CA GLU A 643 11.89 -14.09 8.80
C GLU A 643 11.17 -12.73 8.73
N MET A 644 10.62 -12.37 7.57
CA MET A 644 9.92 -11.11 7.37
C MET A 644 8.70 -10.98 8.30
N ALA A 645 7.89 -12.04 8.42
CA ALA A 645 6.72 -12.06 9.31
C ALA A 645 7.10 -12.04 10.79
N GLY A 646 8.26 -12.60 11.16
CA GLY A 646 8.77 -12.60 12.53
C GLY A 646 9.32 -11.25 12.98
N LEU A 647 9.84 -10.44 12.05
CA LEU A 647 10.46 -9.14 12.33
C LEU A 647 9.48 -7.96 12.29
N ASP A 648 8.51 -7.99 11.38
CA ASP A 648 7.67 -6.82 11.08
C ASP A 648 6.16 -7.15 11.04
N PRO A 649 5.35 -6.56 11.95
CA PRO A 649 3.90 -6.78 11.97
C PRO A 649 3.17 -6.37 10.68
N VAL A 650 3.69 -5.42 9.90
CA VAL A 650 3.04 -5.06 8.63
C VAL A 650 3.39 -6.05 7.53
N ALA A 651 4.61 -6.56 7.47
CA ALA A 651 4.91 -7.71 6.62
C ALA A 651 3.94 -8.87 6.91
N GLN A 652 3.74 -9.16 8.20
CA GLN A 652 2.81 -10.18 8.67
C GLN A 652 1.37 -9.96 8.16
N GLU A 653 0.85 -8.73 8.25
CA GLU A 653 -0.49 -8.39 7.80
C GLU A 653 -0.62 -8.39 6.26
N GLU A 654 0.37 -7.85 5.55
CA GLU A 654 0.41 -7.81 4.07
C GLU A 654 0.51 -9.21 3.46
N PHE A 655 1.33 -10.10 4.03
CA PHE A 655 1.31 -11.53 3.68
C PHE A 655 -0.07 -12.15 3.88
N GLY A 656 -0.76 -11.75 4.95
CA GLY A 656 -2.14 -12.09 5.21
C GLY A 656 -3.07 -11.61 4.11
N ARG A 657 -2.98 -10.35 3.69
CA ARG A 657 -3.78 -9.73 2.62
C ARG A 657 -3.59 -10.46 1.28
N GLU A 658 -2.36 -10.81 0.94
CA GLU A 658 -1.99 -11.59 -0.25
C GLU A 658 -2.33 -13.10 -0.14
N ASN A 659 -2.99 -13.55 0.94
CA ASN A 659 -3.44 -14.93 1.16
C ASN A 659 -2.32 -15.98 1.24
N VAL A 660 -1.14 -15.65 1.79
CA VAL A 660 -0.02 -16.61 1.90
C VAL A 660 -0.36 -17.86 2.73
N THR A 661 -1.32 -17.78 3.66
CA THR A 661 -1.71 -18.90 4.53
C THR A 661 -2.26 -20.09 3.75
N ARG A 662 -2.91 -19.86 2.59
CA ARG A 662 -3.49 -20.93 1.77
C ARG A 662 -2.44 -21.83 1.11
N PRO A 663 -1.43 -21.31 0.38
CA PRO A 663 -0.35 -22.15 -0.13
C PRO A 663 0.46 -22.80 0.99
N LEU A 664 0.71 -22.12 2.11
CA LEU A 664 1.41 -22.71 3.26
C LEU A 664 0.68 -23.91 3.85
N VAL A 665 -0.63 -23.79 4.12
CA VAL A 665 -1.44 -24.93 4.61
C VAL A 665 -1.51 -26.06 3.58
N SER A 666 -1.57 -25.73 2.28
CA SER A 666 -1.58 -26.73 1.22
C SER A 666 -0.26 -27.50 1.12
N LEU A 667 0.88 -26.83 1.32
CA LEU A 667 2.22 -27.44 1.34
C LEU A 667 2.43 -28.27 2.60
N LEU A 668 1.94 -27.78 3.74
CA LEU A 668 1.99 -28.50 5.01
C LEU A 668 1.15 -29.78 4.99
N SER A 669 -0.02 -29.73 4.35
CA SER A 669 -0.97 -30.86 4.24
C SER A 669 -0.56 -31.93 3.20
N MET A 670 0.63 -31.82 2.59
CA MET A 670 1.11 -32.82 1.63
C MET A 670 1.20 -34.20 2.32
N ASP A 671 0.59 -35.21 1.70
CA ASP A 671 0.52 -36.62 2.17
C ASP A 671 -0.18 -36.85 3.52
N THR A 672 -0.80 -35.81 4.10
CA THR A 672 -1.57 -35.96 5.33
C THR A 672 -2.97 -36.45 4.96
N VAL A 673 -3.30 -37.70 5.28
CA VAL A 673 -4.65 -38.23 5.07
C VAL A 673 -5.60 -37.52 6.03
N LEU A 674 -6.40 -36.60 5.49
CA LEU A 674 -7.47 -35.93 6.23
C LEU A 674 -8.74 -36.76 6.05
N ASP A 675 -9.14 -37.52 7.08
CA ASP A 675 -10.42 -38.24 7.08
C ASP A 675 -11.57 -37.23 6.97
N ASP A 676 -12.28 -37.20 5.84
CA ASP A 676 -13.49 -36.38 5.71
C ASP A 676 -14.59 -36.98 6.62
N PRO A 677 -15.16 -36.19 7.56
CA PRO A 677 -16.30 -36.67 8.33
C PRO A 677 -17.47 -36.92 7.39
N LYS A 678 -17.96 -38.17 7.34
CA LYS A 678 -19.15 -38.59 6.60
C LYS A 678 -20.33 -37.66 6.87
N VAL A 679 -20.55 -36.69 5.99
CA VAL A 679 -21.82 -35.98 5.89
C VAL A 679 -22.84 -36.99 5.37
N GLN A 680 -23.84 -37.31 6.18
CA GLN A 680 -25.00 -38.07 5.74
C GLN A 680 -25.71 -37.30 4.62
N THR A 681 -25.40 -37.64 3.37
CA THR A 681 -26.13 -37.14 2.21
C THR A 681 -27.52 -37.76 2.20
N GLY A 682 -28.52 -36.97 2.55
CA GLY A 682 -29.92 -37.27 2.22
C GLY A 682 -30.09 -37.38 0.71
N LYS A 683 -30.68 -38.51 0.29
CA LYS A 683 -31.23 -38.92 -1.04
C LYS A 683 -30.64 -38.26 -2.31
N PRO A 684 -30.11 -39.05 -3.26
CA PRO A 684 -29.59 -38.50 -4.52
C PRO A 684 -30.73 -37.98 -5.40
N SER A 685 -30.54 -36.77 -5.90
CA SER A 685 -31.36 -36.16 -6.96
C SER A 685 -31.15 -36.91 -8.29
N ILE A 686 -32.24 -37.03 -9.05
CA ILE A 686 -32.40 -37.75 -10.33
C ILE A 686 -31.38 -37.29 -11.41
N HIS A 687 -30.72 -36.15 -11.23
CA HIS A 687 -29.71 -35.64 -12.15
C HIS A 687 -28.42 -36.49 -12.23
N ASN A 688 -28.08 -37.25 -11.18
CA ASN A 688 -26.85 -38.07 -11.17
C ASN A 688 -26.98 -39.42 -11.92
N LEU A 689 -28.20 -39.91 -12.11
CA LEU A 689 -28.45 -41.21 -12.78
C LEU A 689 -28.37 -41.13 -14.31
N VAL A 690 -28.62 -39.94 -14.88
CA VAL A 690 -28.63 -39.75 -16.35
C VAL A 690 -27.21 -39.63 -16.92
N GLN A 691 -26.24 -39.19 -16.12
CA GLN A 691 -24.87 -38.97 -16.58
C GLN A 691 -24.04 -40.27 -16.62
N ILE A 692 -24.31 -41.21 -15.72
CA ILE A 692 -23.61 -42.51 -15.66
C ILE A 692 -24.04 -43.44 -16.82
N ASN A 693 -25.30 -43.40 -17.23
CA ASN A 693 -25.79 -44.23 -18.34
C ASN A 693 -25.30 -43.77 -19.72
N LYS A 694 -24.78 -42.53 -19.84
CA LYS A 694 -24.25 -42.01 -21.11
C LYS A 694 -22.81 -42.44 -21.37
N GLU A 695 -22.06 -42.82 -20.34
CA GLU A 695 -20.65 -43.23 -20.45
C GLU A 695 -20.45 -44.73 -20.70
N LEU A 696 -21.49 -45.56 -20.55
CA LEU A 696 -21.43 -47.01 -20.80
C LEU A 696 -21.78 -47.42 -22.24
N ALA A 697 -22.13 -46.48 -23.12
CA ALA A 697 -22.61 -46.77 -24.48
C ALA A 697 -21.56 -46.62 -25.62
N VAL A 698 -20.29 -46.29 -25.33
CA VAL A 698 -19.31 -45.91 -26.39
C VAL A 698 -18.06 -46.81 -26.45
N LYS A 699 -18.12 -48.06 -25.99
CA LYS A 699 -17.00 -49.00 -26.20
C LYS A 699 -17.44 -50.35 -26.78
N GLY A 700 -17.38 -50.45 -28.10
CA GLY A 700 -17.48 -51.70 -28.85
C GLY A 700 -16.62 -51.66 -30.13
N SER A 701 -15.90 -52.76 -30.37
CA SER A 701 -15.22 -53.27 -31.59
C SER A 701 -13.87 -52.69 -32.08
N ASN A 702 -12.79 -53.39 -31.67
CA ASN A 702 -11.73 -54.13 -32.41
C ASN A 702 -11.02 -53.65 -33.73
N PRO A 703 -9.79 -54.16 -34.01
CA PRO A 703 -8.68 -53.46 -34.70
C PRO A 703 -8.26 -54.02 -36.08
N ASN A 704 -7.56 -53.22 -36.92
CA ASN A 704 -6.49 -53.73 -37.81
C ASN A 704 -5.67 -52.67 -38.61
N SER A 705 -4.39 -53.05 -38.81
CA SER A 705 -3.35 -52.72 -39.83
C SER A 705 -2.76 -51.30 -40.04
N ARG A 706 -1.47 -51.22 -39.67
CA ARG A 706 -0.23 -50.88 -40.45
C ARG A 706 -0.19 -49.67 -41.41
N SER A 707 0.78 -48.78 -41.13
CA SER A 707 1.89 -48.33 -42.02
C SER A 707 2.03 -46.83 -42.30
N SER A 708 3.30 -46.40 -42.13
CA SER A 708 4.09 -45.37 -42.82
C SER A 708 3.94 -43.88 -42.46
N SER A 709 5.12 -43.37 -42.10
CA SER A 709 5.61 -42.02 -41.84
C SER A 709 5.47 -41.04 -43.00
N PHE A 710 5.22 -39.76 -42.70
CA PHE A 710 6.10 -38.61 -43.04
C PHE A 710 5.57 -37.31 -42.38
N SER A 711 6.46 -36.34 -42.27
CA SER A 711 6.49 -35.25 -41.28
C SER A 711 5.69 -33.97 -41.59
N SER A 712 5.48 -33.22 -40.50
CA SER A 712 5.50 -31.75 -40.30
C SER A 712 4.27 -30.87 -40.58
N HIS A 713 3.69 -30.44 -39.45
CA HIS A 713 3.39 -29.05 -39.02
C HIS A 713 2.22 -28.29 -39.66
N TYR A 714 1.10 -28.21 -38.91
CA TYR A 714 0.49 -26.96 -38.42
C TYR A 714 -0.48 -27.23 -37.23
N HIS A 715 -0.44 -26.32 -36.25
CA HIS A 715 -1.29 -26.02 -35.06
C HIS A 715 -2.32 -27.00 -34.47
N SER A 716 -2.33 -27.11 -33.13
CA SER A 716 -3.57 -27.11 -32.34
C SER A 716 -3.30 -26.93 -30.84
N ASP A 717 -4.04 -25.98 -30.28
CA ASP A 717 -4.56 -25.91 -28.91
C ASP A 717 -4.67 -27.26 -28.17
N GLY A 718 -4.35 -27.27 -26.87
CA GLY A 718 -4.42 -28.51 -26.07
C GLY A 718 -4.12 -28.38 -24.57
N SER A 719 -5.19 -28.21 -23.78
CA SER A 719 -5.48 -28.96 -22.55
C SER A 719 -4.67 -28.67 -21.26
N SER A 720 -5.33 -27.94 -20.36
CA SER A 720 -5.01 -27.73 -18.94
C SER A 720 -5.01 -28.99 -18.06
N ARG A 721 -5.21 -30.19 -18.63
CA ARG A 721 -5.04 -31.47 -17.91
C ARG A 721 -3.58 -31.96 -17.87
N GLY A 722 -2.72 -31.49 -18.76
CA GLY A 722 -1.30 -31.91 -18.78
C GLY A 722 -0.43 -31.27 -17.70
N ALA A 723 -0.81 -30.09 -17.20
CA ALA A 723 -0.02 -29.34 -16.21
C ALA A 723 -0.14 -29.91 -14.78
N HIS A 724 -1.30 -30.45 -14.40
CA HIS A 724 -1.50 -31.07 -13.08
C HIS A 724 -0.73 -32.39 -12.93
N TYR A 725 -0.74 -33.25 -13.97
CA TYR A 725 0.03 -34.49 -13.96
C TYR A 725 1.55 -34.29 -13.97
N ARG A 726 2.03 -33.16 -14.51
CA ARG A 726 3.47 -32.82 -14.49
C ARG A 726 3.90 -32.27 -13.11
N LYS A 727 3.08 -31.42 -12.46
CA LYS A 727 3.32 -30.92 -11.09
C LYS A 727 3.31 -32.02 -10.01
N GLU A 728 2.52 -33.08 -10.16
CA GLU A 728 2.53 -34.23 -9.23
C GLU A 728 3.79 -35.10 -9.40
N ARG A 729 4.20 -35.38 -10.64
CA ARG A 729 5.40 -36.19 -10.92
C ARG A 729 6.69 -35.53 -10.43
N ASP A 730 6.79 -34.21 -10.54
CA ASP A 730 7.96 -33.46 -10.05
C ASP A 730 7.98 -33.38 -8.50
N ARG A 731 6.81 -33.42 -7.84
CA ARG A 731 6.70 -33.49 -6.35
C ARG A 731 7.02 -34.87 -5.79
N GLU A 732 6.80 -35.93 -6.57
CA GLU A 732 7.13 -37.31 -6.21
C GLU A 732 8.62 -37.66 -6.43
N ALA A 733 9.37 -36.83 -7.17
CA ALA A 733 10.77 -37.08 -7.52
C ALA A 733 11.80 -36.43 -6.56
N GLU A 734 11.37 -35.55 -5.66
CA GLU A 734 12.23 -34.82 -4.72
C GLU A 734 12.54 -35.62 -3.45
N SER A 735 13.68 -35.36 -2.82
CA SER A 735 14.14 -36.15 -1.67
C SER A 735 13.24 -35.97 -0.44
N PRO A 736 13.04 -37.01 0.39
CA PRO A 736 12.21 -36.91 1.60
C PRO A 736 12.74 -35.85 2.59
N GLU A 737 14.04 -35.56 2.58
CA GLU A 737 14.66 -34.52 3.41
C GLU A 737 14.20 -33.11 3.00
N VAL A 738 14.20 -32.78 1.71
CA VAL A 738 13.73 -31.47 1.19
C VAL A 738 12.25 -31.26 1.51
N LYS A 739 11.47 -32.35 1.44
CA LYS A 739 10.05 -32.35 1.78
C LYS A 739 9.80 -32.09 3.26
N LEU A 740 10.58 -32.71 4.15
CA LEU A 740 10.52 -32.44 5.59
C LEU A 740 10.93 -30.98 5.88
N GLU A 741 12.02 -30.50 5.28
CA GLU A 741 12.49 -29.12 5.43
C GLU A 741 11.43 -28.10 5.01
N LEU A 742 10.74 -28.35 3.89
CA LEU A 742 9.63 -27.51 3.42
C LEU A 742 8.47 -27.49 4.43
N LYS A 743 8.09 -28.65 4.98
CA LYS A 743 7.01 -28.75 5.98
C LYS A 743 7.38 -28.00 7.26
N VAL A 744 8.61 -28.19 7.76
CA VAL A 744 9.12 -27.47 8.94
C VAL A 744 9.06 -25.96 8.72
N GLY A 745 9.55 -25.49 7.58
CA GLY A 745 9.49 -24.08 7.21
C GLY A 745 8.05 -23.57 7.11
N CYS A 746 7.13 -24.35 6.52
CA CYS A 746 5.73 -23.93 6.40
C CYS A 746 5.07 -23.78 7.77
N ALA A 747 5.35 -24.70 8.70
CA ALA A 747 4.87 -24.62 10.06
C ALA A 747 5.47 -23.42 10.81
N GLU A 748 6.77 -23.15 10.64
CA GLU A 748 7.42 -21.97 11.22
C GLU A 748 6.82 -20.67 10.68
N ALA A 749 6.66 -20.55 9.36
CA ALA A 749 6.05 -19.38 8.73
C ALA A 749 4.61 -19.16 9.22
N LEU A 750 3.79 -20.22 9.33
CA LEU A 750 2.44 -20.12 9.88
C LEU A 750 2.45 -19.67 11.35
N TRP A 751 3.38 -20.17 12.17
CA TRP A 751 3.54 -19.72 13.55
C TRP A 751 3.87 -18.22 13.60
N LYS A 752 4.90 -17.77 12.88
CA LYS A 752 5.29 -16.35 12.83
C LYS A 752 4.16 -15.48 12.29
N LEU A 753 3.39 -15.94 11.30
CA LEU A 753 2.26 -15.22 10.74
C LEU A 753 1.06 -15.11 11.68
N CYS A 754 0.82 -16.10 12.54
CA CYS A 754 -0.34 -16.09 13.46
C CYS A 754 -0.06 -15.36 14.77
N LYS A 755 1.22 -15.22 15.16
CA LYS A 755 1.62 -14.56 16.41
C LYS A 755 1.00 -13.18 16.55
N GLU A 756 0.13 -13.00 17.55
CA GLU A 756 -0.60 -11.76 17.83
C GLU A 756 -1.42 -11.20 16.63
N CYS A 757 -1.69 -12.00 15.59
CA CYS A 757 -2.33 -11.55 14.35
C CYS A 757 -3.71 -12.16 14.15
N LEU A 758 -4.75 -11.32 14.29
CA LEU A 758 -6.15 -11.73 14.08
C LEU A 758 -6.45 -12.14 12.64
N LEU A 759 -5.95 -11.39 11.65
CA LEU A 759 -6.22 -11.63 10.24
C LEU A 759 -5.70 -13.01 9.83
N ASN A 760 -4.44 -13.32 10.12
CA ASN A 760 -3.81 -14.57 9.76
C ASN A 760 -4.38 -15.75 10.53
N SER A 761 -4.61 -15.59 11.84
CA SER A 761 -5.26 -16.61 12.66
C SER A 761 -6.63 -16.99 12.09
N ARG A 762 -7.46 -16.01 11.71
CA ARG A 762 -8.75 -16.26 11.06
C ARG A 762 -8.58 -17.02 9.75
N LYS A 763 -7.68 -16.59 8.87
CA LYS A 763 -7.44 -17.27 7.58
C LYS A 763 -6.97 -18.72 7.74
N VAL A 764 -6.11 -19.02 8.70
CA VAL A 764 -5.70 -20.41 8.98
C VAL A 764 -6.90 -21.25 9.41
N THR A 765 -7.76 -20.71 10.28
CA THR A 765 -8.95 -21.41 10.78
C THR A 765 -10.08 -21.58 9.76
N GLU A 766 -10.15 -20.72 8.73
CA GLU A 766 -11.10 -20.82 7.62
C GLU A 766 -10.74 -21.92 6.60
N THR A 767 -9.48 -22.38 6.62
CA THR A 767 -9.01 -23.50 5.78
C THR A 767 -9.07 -24.84 6.53
N LYS A 768 -8.58 -25.92 5.91
CA LYS A 768 -8.33 -27.20 6.63
C LYS A 768 -7.13 -27.11 7.60
N GLY A 769 -6.60 -25.91 7.87
CA GLY A 769 -5.41 -25.65 8.67
C GLY A 769 -5.46 -26.25 10.07
N LEU A 770 -6.53 -26.04 10.85
CA LEU A 770 -6.62 -26.59 12.21
C LEU A 770 -6.58 -28.13 12.24
N ILE A 771 -7.24 -28.79 11.28
CA ILE A 771 -7.23 -30.26 11.21
C ILE A 771 -5.85 -30.76 10.80
N CYS A 772 -5.21 -30.10 9.83
CA CYS A 772 -3.84 -30.40 9.41
C CYS A 772 -2.84 -30.27 10.57
N LEU A 773 -2.90 -29.15 11.30
CA LEU A 773 -2.05 -28.90 12.48
C LEU A 773 -2.26 -29.98 13.54
N ALA A 774 -3.50 -30.32 13.87
CA ALA A 774 -3.81 -31.38 14.83
C ALA A 774 -3.23 -32.74 14.37
N LYS A 775 -3.38 -33.08 13.09
CA LYS A 775 -2.88 -34.36 12.57
C LYS A 775 -1.36 -34.44 12.61
N ILE A 776 -0.66 -33.35 12.30
CA ILE A 776 0.81 -33.30 12.39
C ILE A 776 1.28 -33.37 13.84
N ILE A 777 0.58 -32.70 14.78
CA ILE A 777 0.89 -32.83 16.21
C ILE A 777 0.74 -34.27 16.70
N GLU A 778 -0.20 -35.04 16.13
CA GLU A 778 -0.41 -36.46 16.42
C GLU A 778 0.71 -37.35 15.87
N THR A 779 1.13 -37.15 14.61
CA THR A 779 1.94 -38.14 13.88
C THR A 779 3.44 -37.81 13.79
N GLU A 780 3.80 -36.54 13.84
CA GLU A 780 5.18 -36.09 13.64
C GLU A 780 5.86 -35.77 14.98
N VAL A 781 7.20 -35.79 15.00
CA VAL A 781 8.02 -35.49 16.18
C VAL A 781 9.09 -34.44 15.86
N GLY A 782 9.58 -33.74 16.88
CA GLY A 782 10.65 -32.73 16.74
C GLY A 782 10.13 -31.37 16.29
N GLU A 783 10.92 -30.65 15.49
CA GLU A 783 10.68 -29.24 15.14
C GLU A 783 9.35 -29.00 14.41
N LEU A 784 8.95 -29.92 13.53
CA LEU A 784 7.67 -29.83 12.81
C LEU A 784 6.47 -29.88 13.77
N GLN A 785 6.53 -30.78 14.75
CA GLN A 785 5.50 -30.93 15.78
C GLN A 785 5.42 -29.66 16.65
N LEU A 786 6.59 -29.17 17.09
CA LEU A 786 6.70 -27.95 17.90
C LEU A 786 6.14 -26.72 17.17
N ASN A 787 6.53 -26.49 15.92
CA ASN A 787 6.06 -25.33 15.14
C ASN A 787 4.54 -25.37 14.90
N CYS A 788 3.97 -26.56 14.66
CA CYS A 788 2.52 -26.72 14.54
C CYS A 788 1.80 -26.43 15.87
N LEU A 789 2.35 -26.91 16.98
CA LEU A 789 1.83 -26.64 18.32
C LEU A 789 1.91 -25.15 18.68
N MET A 790 3.01 -24.49 18.36
CA MET A 790 3.18 -23.04 18.53
C MET A 790 2.15 -22.26 17.70
N THR A 791 1.89 -22.69 16.46
CA THR A 791 0.83 -22.10 15.62
C THR A 791 -0.54 -22.21 16.30
N VAL A 792 -0.90 -23.38 16.83
CA VAL A 792 -2.16 -23.58 17.58
C VAL A 792 -2.22 -22.70 18.83
N MET A 793 -1.11 -22.60 19.57
CA MET A 793 -1.01 -21.76 20.76
C MET A 793 -1.25 -20.28 20.43
N GLU A 794 -0.65 -19.75 19.35
CA GLU A 794 -0.86 -18.36 18.95
C GLU A 794 -2.32 -18.11 18.51
N ILE A 795 -2.92 -19.01 17.73
CA ILE A 795 -4.32 -18.91 17.34
C ILE A 795 -5.24 -18.94 18.58
N ALA A 796 -4.93 -19.77 19.57
CA ALA A 796 -5.65 -19.83 20.84
C ALA A 796 -5.49 -18.55 21.67
N ALA A 797 -4.29 -17.97 21.72
CA ALA A 797 -4.01 -16.70 22.39
C ALA A 797 -4.78 -15.53 21.75
N VAL A 798 -4.82 -15.45 20.41
CA VAL A 798 -5.64 -14.47 19.70
C VAL A 798 -7.14 -14.70 19.95
N ALA A 799 -7.58 -15.96 20.05
CA ALA A 799 -8.96 -16.30 20.40
C ALA A 799 -9.32 -15.94 21.86
N GLU A 800 -8.35 -15.82 22.77
CA GLU A 800 -8.61 -15.37 24.14
C GLU A 800 -9.15 -13.94 24.18
N SER A 801 -8.52 -13.04 23.42
CA SER A 801 -8.87 -11.61 23.31
C SER A 801 -9.99 -11.33 22.30
N ASN A 802 -10.23 -12.24 21.33
CA ASN A 802 -11.26 -12.08 20.31
C ASN A 802 -12.41 -13.12 20.43
N PRO A 803 -13.59 -12.74 20.95
CA PRO A 803 -14.73 -13.64 21.09
C PRO A 803 -15.28 -14.23 19.79
N ASP A 804 -15.16 -13.52 18.66
CA ASP A 804 -15.69 -13.98 17.37
C ASP A 804 -14.84 -15.10 16.79
N LEU A 805 -13.51 -14.94 16.78
CA LEU A 805 -12.58 -15.99 16.38
C LEU A 805 -12.76 -17.22 17.27
N ARG A 806 -12.88 -17.02 18.59
CA ARG A 806 -13.10 -18.10 19.55
C ARG A 806 -14.37 -18.90 19.25
N ARG A 807 -15.49 -18.22 18.96
CA ARG A 807 -16.78 -18.85 18.62
C ARG A 807 -16.75 -19.54 17.26
N ALA A 808 -15.99 -19.02 16.29
CA ALA A 808 -15.88 -19.58 14.96
C ALA A 808 -14.93 -20.79 14.89
N ALA A 809 -13.70 -20.63 15.38
CA ALA A 809 -12.62 -21.61 15.25
C ALA A 809 -12.71 -22.75 16.29
N PHE A 810 -13.04 -22.42 17.54
CA PHE A 810 -13.01 -23.36 18.68
C PHE A 810 -14.41 -23.72 19.20
N LYS A 811 -15.40 -23.77 18.31
CA LYS A 811 -16.74 -24.24 18.68
C LYS A 811 -16.67 -25.69 19.16
N PRO A 812 -17.22 -26.06 20.34
CA PRO A 812 -17.13 -27.42 20.88
C PRO A 812 -17.72 -28.53 19.98
N THR A 813 -18.60 -28.18 19.04
CA THR A 813 -19.18 -29.11 18.08
C THR A 813 -18.34 -29.28 16.80
N SER A 814 -17.27 -28.51 16.64
CA SER A 814 -16.42 -28.55 15.45
C SER A 814 -15.47 -29.75 15.49
N PRO A 815 -15.42 -30.60 14.44
CA PRO A 815 -14.44 -31.69 14.37
C PRO A 815 -13.00 -31.19 14.48
N ALA A 816 -12.68 -30.04 13.88
CA ALA A 816 -11.35 -29.44 13.92
C ALA A 816 -10.96 -29.01 15.34
N ALA A 817 -11.87 -28.32 16.05
CA ALA A 817 -11.64 -27.89 17.41
C ALA A 817 -11.46 -29.09 18.37
N LYS A 818 -12.26 -30.15 18.16
CA LYS A 818 -12.14 -31.38 18.93
C LYS A 818 -10.81 -32.09 18.68
N ALA A 819 -10.40 -32.23 17.42
CA ALA A 819 -9.11 -32.82 17.07
C ALA A 819 -7.93 -32.06 17.71
N VAL A 820 -7.95 -30.71 17.64
CA VAL A 820 -6.94 -29.88 18.31
C VAL A 820 -6.95 -30.11 19.82
N LEU A 821 -8.13 -30.06 20.46
CA LEU A 821 -8.25 -30.27 21.91
C LEU A 821 -7.72 -31.64 22.35
N ASP A 822 -8.09 -32.70 21.64
CA ASP A 822 -7.66 -34.07 21.95
C ASP A 822 -6.12 -34.17 21.87
N GLN A 823 -5.49 -33.53 20.90
CA GLN A 823 -4.02 -33.50 20.78
C GLN A 823 -3.35 -32.63 21.85
N LEU A 824 -3.92 -31.48 22.21
CA LEU A 824 -3.40 -30.67 23.31
C LEU A 824 -3.42 -31.43 24.64
N LEU A 825 -4.51 -32.15 24.92
CA LEU A 825 -4.62 -32.98 26.13
C LEU A 825 -3.62 -34.16 26.10
N ARG A 826 -3.47 -34.82 24.94
CA ARG A 826 -2.46 -35.87 24.74
C ARG A 826 -1.05 -35.36 25.08
N VAL A 827 -0.66 -34.21 24.53
CA VAL A 827 0.66 -33.59 24.80
C VAL A 827 0.84 -33.29 26.29
N ILE A 828 -0.18 -32.77 26.97
CA ILE A 828 -0.10 -32.46 28.41
C ILE A 828 0.06 -33.72 29.27
N GLN A 829 -0.55 -34.83 28.85
CA GLN A 829 -0.60 -36.06 29.64
C GLN A 829 0.58 -37.00 29.37
N GLU A 830 0.94 -37.17 28.10
CA GLU A 830 1.83 -38.23 27.62
C GLU A 830 3.26 -37.75 27.35
N GLU A 831 3.45 -36.50 26.89
CA GLU A 831 4.78 -35.97 26.57
C GLU A 831 5.52 -35.55 27.84
N SER A 832 6.85 -35.67 27.83
CA SER A 832 7.73 -35.24 28.94
C SER A 832 8.50 -33.96 28.65
N SER A 833 8.55 -33.52 27.39
CA SER A 833 9.27 -32.31 26.99
C SER A 833 8.53 -31.05 27.44
N GLN A 834 9.21 -30.19 28.21
CA GLN A 834 8.68 -28.88 28.61
C GLN A 834 8.38 -27.98 27.40
N GLU A 835 9.15 -28.11 26.31
CA GLU A 835 8.99 -27.33 25.08
C GLU A 835 7.64 -27.61 24.39
N LEU A 836 7.08 -28.80 24.59
CA LEU A 836 5.75 -29.17 24.08
C LEU A 836 4.66 -28.97 25.13
N GLN A 837 4.92 -29.29 26.41
CA GLN A 837 3.91 -29.15 27.46
C GLN A 837 3.50 -27.69 27.67
N ILE A 838 4.44 -26.74 27.72
CA ILE A 838 4.14 -25.33 28.02
C ILE A 838 3.21 -24.72 26.95
N PRO A 839 3.50 -24.79 25.64
CA PRO A 839 2.58 -24.27 24.62
C PRO A 839 1.20 -24.95 24.65
N ALA A 840 1.14 -26.26 24.93
CA ALA A 840 -0.13 -26.97 25.01
C ALA A 840 -1.00 -26.50 26.19
N ILE A 841 -0.39 -26.35 27.37
CA ILE A 841 -1.06 -25.82 28.57
C ILE A 841 -1.55 -24.39 28.32
N LYS A 842 -0.69 -23.55 27.74
CA LYS A 842 -1.02 -22.15 27.42
C LYS A 842 -2.16 -22.05 26.41
N ALA A 843 -2.19 -22.91 25.39
CA ALA A 843 -3.27 -22.98 24.42
C ALA A 843 -4.61 -23.34 25.09
N ILE A 844 -4.64 -24.37 25.95
CA ILE A 844 -5.85 -24.74 26.70
C ILE A 844 -6.30 -23.62 27.63
N GLY A 845 -5.38 -23.00 28.36
CA GLY A 845 -5.67 -21.87 29.24
C GLY A 845 -6.30 -20.70 28.50
N SER A 846 -5.78 -20.37 27.31
CA SER A 846 -6.31 -19.30 26.45
C SER A 846 -7.73 -19.61 25.94
N LEU A 847 -8.08 -20.89 25.84
CA LEU A 847 -9.40 -21.37 25.47
C LEU A 847 -10.33 -21.61 26.67
N ALA A 848 -9.94 -21.29 27.92
CA ALA A 848 -10.71 -21.59 29.12
C ALA A 848 -12.20 -21.15 29.07
N ARG A 849 -12.50 -20.04 28.38
CA ARG A 849 -13.87 -19.51 28.21
C ARG A 849 -14.70 -20.25 27.15
N THR A 850 -14.14 -21.21 26.43
CA THR A 850 -14.84 -22.05 25.43
C THR A 850 -15.47 -23.28 26.04
N PHE A 851 -14.91 -23.77 27.15
CA PHE A 851 -15.27 -25.07 27.69
C PHE A 851 -16.48 -24.96 28.62
N PRO A 852 -17.52 -25.78 28.42
CA PRO A 852 -18.66 -25.82 29.31
C PRO A 852 -18.28 -26.55 30.61
N ALA A 853 -18.93 -26.18 31.73
CA ALA A 853 -18.68 -26.79 33.05
C ALA A 853 -18.78 -28.34 33.07
N ARG A 854 -19.57 -28.93 32.17
CA ARG A 854 -19.73 -30.39 32.02
C ARG A 854 -18.49 -31.09 31.43
N GLU A 855 -17.57 -30.36 30.81
CA GLU A 855 -16.37 -30.91 30.18
C GLU A 855 -15.22 -30.96 31.20
N THR A 856 -15.29 -31.92 32.12
CA THR A 856 -14.34 -32.07 33.23
C THR A 856 -13.02 -32.72 32.82
N ARG A 857 -12.92 -33.28 31.61
CA ARG A 857 -11.73 -33.96 31.09
C ARG A 857 -10.52 -33.03 30.90
N ILE A 858 -10.73 -31.71 30.97
CA ILE A 858 -9.70 -30.69 30.72
C ILE A 858 -9.01 -30.27 32.03
N VAL A 859 -9.78 -30.09 33.10
CA VAL A 859 -9.27 -29.55 34.37
C VAL A 859 -8.36 -30.55 35.07
N GLY A 860 -8.71 -31.84 35.09
CA GLY A 860 -7.91 -32.90 35.74
C GLY A 860 -6.46 -32.97 35.24
N PRO A 861 -6.20 -33.05 33.92
CA PRO A 861 -4.85 -33.02 33.37
C PRO A 861 -4.04 -31.79 33.75
N LEU A 862 -4.65 -30.61 33.76
CA LEU A 862 -3.99 -29.36 34.19
C LEU A 862 -3.64 -29.38 35.68
N VAL A 863 -4.56 -29.86 36.53
CA VAL A 863 -4.31 -30.00 37.97
C VAL A 863 -3.16 -30.97 38.25
N ALA A 864 -3.07 -32.08 37.50
CA ALA A 864 -1.95 -33.01 37.62
C ALA A 864 -0.59 -32.35 37.31
N ARG A 865 -0.55 -31.35 36.40
CA ARG A 865 0.67 -30.60 36.06
C ARG A 865 1.10 -29.59 37.13
N LEU A 866 0.24 -29.19 38.07
CA LEU A 866 0.65 -28.36 39.23
C LEU A 866 1.70 -29.07 40.12
N GLY A 867 1.71 -30.40 40.09
CA GLY A 867 2.68 -31.23 40.81
C GLY A 867 3.92 -31.63 39.99
N ASN A 868 4.14 -31.06 38.80
CA ASN A 868 5.28 -31.39 37.96
C ASN A 868 6.60 -31.01 38.64
N GLY A 869 7.66 -31.78 38.41
CA GLY A 869 9.01 -31.48 38.89
C GLY A 869 9.63 -30.26 38.20
N ASP A 870 9.19 -29.95 36.98
CA ASP A 870 9.55 -28.73 36.27
C ASP A 870 8.67 -27.55 36.73
N VAL A 871 9.32 -26.51 37.25
CA VAL A 871 8.66 -25.34 37.84
C VAL A 871 7.95 -24.50 36.79
N ASP A 872 8.46 -24.43 35.56
CA ASP A 872 7.88 -23.62 34.49
C ASP A 872 6.61 -24.28 33.96
N VAL A 873 6.61 -25.61 33.80
CA VAL A 873 5.39 -26.37 33.46
C VAL A 873 4.32 -26.22 34.54
N ALA A 874 4.71 -26.35 35.81
CA ALA A 874 3.78 -26.22 36.93
C ALA A 874 3.21 -24.79 37.06
N THR A 875 4.04 -23.78 36.77
CA THR A 875 3.64 -22.38 36.76
C THR A 875 2.66 -22.09 35.62
N GLU A 876 2.92 -22.57 34.40
CA GLU A 876 2.00 -22.40 33.28
C GLU A 876 0.66 -23.12 33.54
N ALA A 877 0.68 -24.28 34.20
CA ALA A 877 -0.54 -24.97 34.62
C ALA A 877 -1.36 -24.12 35.62
N ALA A 878 -0.70 -23.44 36.56
CA ALA A 878 -1.36 -22.51 37.48
C ALA A 878 -1.97 -21.31 36.75
N ILE A 879 -1.27 -20.73 35.76
CA ILE A 879 -1.78 -19.65 34.91
C ILE A 879 -3.01 -20.10 34.14
N ALA A 880 -2.94 -21.26 33.47
CA ALA A 880 -4.04 -21.81 32.71
C ALA A 880 -5.28 -22.04 33.61
N LEU A 881 -5.11 -22.71 34.76
CA LEU A 881 -6.20 -22.91 35.73
C LEU A 881 -6.76 -21.59 36.26
N GLY A 882 -5.93 -20.58 36.47
CA GLY A 882 -6.34 -19.22 36.83
C GLY A 882 -7.34 -18.63 35.84
N LYS A 883 -7.17 -18.89 34.53
CA LYS A 883 -8.12 -18.46 33.49
C LYS A 883 -9.45 -19.23 33.52
N PHE A 884 -9.48 -20.47 34.02
CA PHE A 884 -10.72 -21.23 34.21
C PHE A 884 -11.57 -20.69 35.36
N VAL A 885 -10.92 -20.18 36.42
CA VAL A 885 -11.59 -19.68 37.63
C VAL A 885 -11.60 -18.17 37.75
N SER A 886 -11.06 -17.45 36.76
CA SER A 886 -11.17 -16.00 36.67
C SER A 886 -12.64 -15.56 36.65
N THR A 887 -12.92 -14.40 37.23
CA THR A 887 -14.25 -13.77 37.22
C THR A 887 -14.78 -13.48 35.82
N ASP A 888 -13.90 -13.44 34.81
CA ASP A 888 -14.28 -13.28 33.40
C ASP A 888 -14.84 -14.57 32.77
N ASN A 889 -14.72 -15.72 33.46
CA ASN A 889 -15.24 -16.99 33.01
C ASN A 889 -16.62 -17.25 33.62
N PHE A 890 -17.62 -17.46 32.78
CA PHE A 890 -19.00 -17.71 33.22
C PHE A 890 -19.13 -18.96 34.11
N ASN A 891 -18.27 -19.97 33.89
CA ASN A 891 -18.28 -21.24 34.65
C ASN A 891 -17.24 -21.26 35.79
N CYS A 892 -16.77 -20.09 36.25
CA CYS A 892 -15.67 -19.98 37.22
C CYS A 892 -15.93 -20.74 38.53
N VAL A 893 -17.18 -20.77 39.02
CA VAL A 893 -17.55 -21.47 40.27
C VAL A 893 -17.50 -22.98 40.08
N GLU A 894 -18.07 -23.50 39.00
CA GLU A 894 -18.07 -24.93 38.67
C GLU A 894 -16.65 -25.42 38.43
N HIS A 895 -15.85 -24.70 37.65
CA HIS A 895 -14.44 -25.04 37.44
C HIS A 895 -13.64 -25.01 38.76
N SER A 896 -13.92 -24.06 39.65
CA SER A 896 -13.28 -24.02 40.98
C SER A 896 -13.58 -25.26 41.82
N LYS A 897 -14.83 -25.76 41.77
CA LYS A 897 -15.20 -27.02 42.43
C LYS A 897 -14.46 -28.21 41.83
N THR A 898 -14.41 -28.29 40.50
CA THR A 898 -13.69 -29.35 39.78
C THR A 898 -12.19 -29.35 40.10
N ILE A 899 -11.55 -28.18 40.22
CA ILE A 899 -10.13 -28.09 40.64
C ILE A 899 -9.92 -28.69 42.04
N ILE A 900 -10.85 -28.45 42.96
CA ILE A 900 -10.79 -29.02 44.31
C ILE A 900 -11.02 -30.53 44.28
N GLU A 901 -11.97 -31.02 43.48
CA GLU A 901 -12.27 -32.45 43.31
C GLU A 901 -11.07 -33.25 42.78
N PHE A 902 -10.20 -32.61 41.97
CA PHE A 902 -8.96 -33.21 41.47
C PHE A 902 -7.73 -32.95 42.36
N ASP A 903 -7.90 -32.57 43.63
CA ASP A 903 -6.80 -32.30 44.57
C ASP A 903 -5.84 -31.18 44.13
N GLY A 904 -6.38 -30.13 43.49
CA GLY A 904 -5.57 -28.99 43.04
C GLY A 904 -5.00 -28.13 44.17
N VAL A 905 -5.70 -28.00 45.30
CA VAL A 905 -5.28 -27.14 46.41
C VAL A 905 -3.97 -27.64 47.07
N PRO A 906 -3.82 -28.92 47.46
CA PRO A 906 -2.55 -29.41 48.00
C PRO A 906 -1.36 -29.25 47.05
N SER A 907 -1.58 -29.46 45.74
CA SER A 907 -0.54 -29.32 44.71
C SER A 907 -0.13 -27.87 44.51
N LEU A 908 -1.09 -26.94 44.42
CA LEU A 908 -0.84 -25.50 44.37
C LEU A 908 -0.04 -25.00 45.57
N MET A 909 -0.40 -25.46 46.78
CA MET A 909 0.29 -25.07 48.01
C MET A 909 1.72 -25.62 48.11
N ARG A 910 1.98 -26.77 47.48
CA ARG A 910 3.34 -27.30 47.33
C ARG A 910 4.17 -26.41 46.39
N LEU A 911 3.59 -26.00 45.27
CA LEU A 911 4.21 -25.10 44.29
C LEU A 911 4.48 -23.69 44.85
N LEU A 912 3.57 -23.15 45.67
CA LEU A 912 3.78 -21.86 46.34
C LEU A 912 5.00 -21.87 47.27
N ARG A 913 5.31 -23.01 47.90
CA ARG A 913 6.49 -23.16 48.77
C ARG A 913 7.81 -23.25 48.00
N THR A 914 7.78 -23.71 46.75
CA THR A 914 8.97 -23.84 45.89
C THR A 914 9.23 -22.57 45.06
N THR A 915 8.18 -21.90 44.57
CA THR A 915 8.27 -20.70 43.71
C THR A 915 8.76 -19.45 44.43
N ASP A 916 8.47 -19.31 45.73
CA ASP A 916 8.91 -18.19 46.59
C ASP A 916 10.44 -18.03 46.64
N ARG A 917 11.19 -19.03 46.16
CA ARG A 917 12.66 -19.03 46.12
C ARG A 917 13.28 -18.92 44.73
N ILE A 918 12.50 -19.06 43.66
CA ILE A 918 13.04 -19.32 42.30
C ILE A 918 12.41 -18.42 41.22
N ASN A 919 11.10 -18.10 41.29
CA ASN A 919 10.40 -17.36 40.24
C ASN A 919 9.31 -16.44 40.83
N GLU A 920 9.60 -15.13 40.94
CA GLU A 920 8.69 -14.13 41.51
C GLU A 920 7.36 -14.04 40.74
N GLN A 921 7.39 -14.03 39.40
CA GLN A 921 6.18 -13.95 38.58
C GLN A 921 5.32 -15.22 38.70
N GLY A 922 5.97 -16.39 38.74
CA GLY A 922 5.28 -17.65 38.97
C GLY A 922 4.60 -17.72 40.33
N HIS A 923 5.25 -17.17 41.37
CA HIS A 923 4.69 -17.06 42.71
C HIS A 923 3.42 -16.19 42.73
N VAL A 924 3.46 -15.03 42.05
CA VAL A 924 2.28 -14.14 41.91
C VAL A 924 1.12 -14.86 41.22
N ASN A 925 1.37 -15.56 40.12
CA ASN A 925 0.33 -16.30 39.39
C ASN A 925 -0.32 -17.41 40.24
N CYS A 926 0.48 -18.10 41.06
CA CYS A 926 -0.03 -19.12 41.98
C CYS A 926 -0.91 -18.49 43.08
N LEU A 927 -0.54 -17.33 43.62
CA LEU A 927 -1.34 -16.60 44.59
C LEU A 927 -2.64 -16.06 43.98
N VAL A 928 -2.61 -15.64 42.71
CA VAL A 928 -3.81 -15.22 41.97
C VAL A 928 -4.79 -16.39 41.80
N LEU A 929 -4.31 -17.58 41.43
CA LEU A 929 -5.15 -18.79 41.38
C LEU A 929 -5.76 -19.10 42.77
N LEU A 930 -4.96 -19.02 43.83
CA LEU A 930 -5.45 -19.24 45.20
C LEU A 930 -6.52 -18.20 45.60
N CYS A 931 -6.35 -16.93 45.20
CA CYS A 931 -7.35 -15.88 45.41
C CYS A 931 -8.68 -16.19 44.72
N TYR A 932 -8.66 -16.62 43.45
CA TYR A 932 -9.88 -16.97 42.73
C TYR A 932 -10.59 -18.18 43.36
N LEU A 933 -9.85 -19.23 43.74
CA LEU A 933 -10.43 -20.38 44.46
C LEU A 933 -11.06 -19.94 45.79
N ALA A 934 -10.38 -19.10 46.56
CA ALA A 934 -10.90 -18.54 47.80
C ALA A 934 -12.16 -17.68 47.58
N LEU A 935 -12.24 -16.95 46.48
CA LEU A 935 -13.39 -16.12 46.14
C LEU A 935 -14.63 -16.94 45.75
N HIS A 936 -14.44 -18.02 44.98
CA HIS A 936 -15.55 -18.80 44.42
C HIS A 936 -16.01 -19.97 45.31
N VAL A 937 -15.09 -20.56 46.08
CA VAL A 937 -15.32 -21.79 46.87
C VAL A 937 -14.69 -21.69 48.26
N GLY A 938 -14.75 -20.51 48.89
CA GLY A 938 -14.14 -20.22 50.19
C GLY A 938 -14.65 -21.05 51.38
N ASN A 939 -15.80 -21.71 51.25
CA ASN A 939 -16.33 -22.65 52.26
C ASN A 939 -15.76 -24.08 52.11
N SER A 940 -14.82 -24.31 51.20
CA SER A 940 -14.23 -25.63 50.98
C SER A 940 -13.30 -26.05 52.12
N LYS A 941 -13.54 -27.26 52.65
CA LYS A 941 -12.66 -27.90 53.65
C LYS A 941 -11.21 -28.03 53.16
N ALA A 942 -10.98 -28.18 51.85
CA ALA A 942 -9.63 -28.30 51.30
C ALA A 942 -8.81 -27.02 51.48
N LEU A 943 -9.44 -25.84 51.34
CA LEU A 943 -8.78 -24.54 51.54
C LEU A 943 -8.49 -24.27 53.02
N GLU A 944 -9.41 -24.70 53.90
CA GLU A 944 -9.23 -24.63 55.36
C GLU A 944 -8.07 -25.52 55.82
N GLN A 945 -8.06 -26.80 55.43
CA GLN A 945 -7.01 -27.76 55.77
C GLN A 945 -5.64 -27.34 55.23
N ALA A 946 -5.61 -26.68 54.07
CA ALA A 946 -4.39 -26.15 53.48
C ALA A 946 -3.87 -24.85 54.13
N ARG A 947 -4.62 -24.25 55.07
CA ARG A 947 -4.32 -22.94 55.68
C ARG A 947 -4.16 -21.82 54.64
N ALA A 948 -5.03 -21.79 53.63
CA ALA A 948 -4.95 -20.84 52.52
C ALA A 948 -4.92 -19.37 52.98
N LEU A 949 -5.66 -19.00 54.04
CA LEU A 949 -5.69 -17.63 54.57
C LEU A 949 -4.30 -17.17 55.01
N ASN A 950 -3.56 -17.99 55.78
CA ASN A 950 -2.23 -17.64 56.27
C ASN A 950 -1.23 -17.42 55.12
N THR A 951 -1.36 -18.22 54.05
CA THR A 951 -0.52 -18.07 52.86
C THR A 951 -0.83 -16.78 52.10
N LEU A 952 -2.11 -16.41 51.97
CA LEU A 952 -2.51 -15.14 51.37
C LEU A 952 -2.07 -13.94 52.21
N GLU A 953 -2.21 -13.98 53.54
CA GLU A 953 -1.75 -12.91 54.44
C GLU A 953 -0.23 -12.67 54.35
N GLY A 954 0.54 -13.77 54.25
CA GLY A 954 1.99 -13.71 54.09
C GLY A 954 2.45 -13.13 52.75
N GLY A 955 1.78 -13.48 51.66
CA GLY A 955 2.13 -13.03 50.30
C GLY A 955 1.51 -11.70 49.87
N ALA A 956 0.38 -11.28 50.46
CA ALA A 956 -0.38 -10.12 49.99
C ALA A 956 0.42 -8.80 50.08
N ARG A 957 1.22 -8.60 51.13
CA ARG A 957 1.95 -7.33 51.33
C ARG A 957 2.99 -7.06 50.24
N SER A 958 3.76 -8.08 49.84
CA SER A 958 4.78 -7.94 48.80
C SER A 958 4.13 -7.80 47.42
N VAL A 959 3.14 -8.63 47.11
CA VAL A 959 2.47 -8.64 45.80
C VAL A 959 1.68 -7.36 45.55
N VAL A 960 0.92 -6.86 46.54
CA VAL A 960 0.14 -5.63 46.38
C VAL A 960 1.02 -4.38 46.23
N ALA A 961 2.22 -4.39 46.82
CA ALA A 961 3.17 -3.30 46.63
C ALA A 961 3.72 -3.24 45.19
N GLN A 962 3.89 -4.39 44.55
CA GLN A 962 4.39 -4.50 43.17
C GLN A 962 3.26 -4.42 42.12
N TYR A 963 2.07 -4.95 42.42
CA TYR A 963 0.91 -5.04 41.53
C TYR A 963 -0.34 -4.45 42.20
N PRO A 964 -0.52 -3.12 42.17
CA PRO A 964 -1.63 -2.43 42.86
C PRO A 964 -3.02 -2.90 42.43
N ASP A 965 -3.17 -3.33 41.17
CA ASP A 965 -4.44 -3.77 40.59
C ASP A 965 -4.98 -5.06 41.23
N LEU A 966 -4.10 -5.87 41.83
CA LEU A 966 -4.49 -7.11 42.51
C LEU A 966 -5.00 -6.86 43.94
N ARG A 967 -4.86 -5.63 44.47
CA ARG A 967 -5.23 -5.29 45.86
C ARG A 967 -6.66 -5.69 46.20
N ASP A 968 -7.60 -5.41 45.31
CA ASP A 968 -9.01 -5.66 45.54
C ASP A 968 -9.33 -7.16 45.51
N LEU A 969 -8.66 -7.91 44.63
CA LEU A 969 -8.78 -9.37 44.54
C LEU A 969 -8.29 -10.04 45.83
N PHE A 970 -7.12 -9.64 46.35
CA PHE A 970 -6.58 -10.14 47.62
C PHE A 970 -7.46 -9.77 48.82
N ALA A 971 -7.95 -8.53 48.88
CA ALA A 971 -8.83 -8.09 49.97
C ALA A 971 -10.14 -8.91 50.02
N LYS A 972 -10.78 -9.11 48.86
CA LYS A 972 -12.02 -9.90 48.74
C LYS A 972 -11.80 -11.37 49.05
N SER A 973 -10.72 -11.97 48.56
CA SER A 973 -10.44 -13.40 48.79
C SER A 973 -10.13 -13.69 50.26
N MET A 974 -9.34 -12.85 50.93
CA MET A 974 -9.08 -12.97 52.37
C MET A 974 -10.36 -12.80 53.19
N HIS A 975 -11.15 -11.75 52.91
CA HIS A 975 -12.43 -11.54 53.60
C HIS A 975 -13.36 -12.75 53.47
N ASN A 976 -13.47 -13.34 52.27
CA ASN A 976 -14.31 -14.49 52.04
C ASN A 976 -13.84 -15.73 52.83
N LEU A 977 -12.52 -15.97 52.93
CA LEU A 977 -12.00 -17.06 53.76
C LEU A 977 -12.22 -16.84 55.26
N THR A 978 -12.12 -15.60 55.75
CA THR A 978 -12.36 -15.27 57.16
C THR A 978 -13.80 -15.57 57.58
N LEU A 979 -14.78 -15.42 56.68
CA LEU A 979 -16.19 -15.74 56.96
C LEU A 979 -16.43 -17.22 57.28
N TYR A 980 -15.57 -18.12 56.79
CA TYR A 980 -15.75 -19.56 56.90
C TYR A 980 -14.72 -20.27 57.79
N GLN A 981 -13.75 -19.55 58.35
CA GLN A 981 -12.89 -20.09 59.41
C GLN A 981 -13.64 -20.16 60.74
N ALA A 982 -13.68 -21.35 61.34
CA ALA A 982 -14.24 -21.54 62.67
C ALA A 982 -13.40 -20.77 63.72
N GLY A 983 -13.86 -19.57 64.12
CA GLY A 983 -13.26 -18.84 65.24
C GLY A 983 -13.45 -17.31 65.30
N ALA A 984 -13.95 -16.63 64.26
CA ALA A 984 -14.08 -15.16 64.29
C ALA A 984 -15.53 -14.70 64.57
N HIS A 985 -15.91 -14.66 65.85
CA HIS A 985 -17.06 -13.86 66.29
C HIS A 985 -16.67 -12.36 66.27
N PRO A 986 -17.38 -11.47 65.54
CA PRO A 986 -17.25 -10.04 65.78
C PRO A 986 -18.09 -9.67 67.00
N HIS A 987 -17.46 -8.97 67.93
CA HIS A 987 -18.11 -8.36 69.09
C HIS A 987 -19.37 -7.57 68.73
N ARG A 988 -20.42 -7.77 69.54
CA ARG A 988 -21.59 -6.91 69.69
C ARG A 988 -21.20 -5.42 69.60
N GLN A 989 -21.68 -4.72 68.58
CA GLN A 989 -21.83 -3.27 68.65
C GLN A 989 -23.03 -2.93 69.53
N THR A 990 -22.74 -2.32 70.67
CA THR A 990 -23.69 -1.58 71.50
C THR A 990 -24.20 -0.36 70.75
N TYR A 991 -25.52 -0.29 70.60
CA TYR A 991 -26.25 0.92 70.24
C TYR A 991 -26.30 1.89 71.44
N ILE A 992 -26.40 3.18 71.13
CA ILE A 992 -27.06 4.32 71.83
C ILE A 992 -26.14 5.56 71.87
N PRO A 993 -26.66 6.78 71.60
CA PRO A 993 -27.66 7.20 70.62
C PRO A 993 -27.06 8.02 69.45
#